data_AF-A0AAE5HC02-F1
#
_entry.id   AF-A0AAE5HC02-F1
#
_cell.length_a   1.000
_cell.length_b   1.000
_cell.length_c   1.000
_cell.angle_alpha   90.00
_cell.angle_beta   90.00
_cell.angle_gamma   90.00
#
_symmetry.space_group_name_H-M   'P 1'
#
loop_
_entity.id
_entity.type
_entity.pdbx_description
1 polymer ?
#
loop_
_entity_poly.entity_id
_entity_poly.type
_entity_poly.pdbx_seq_one_letter_code
_entity_poly.pdbx_strand_id
1 'polypeptide(L)'
;MTGDTKVTNGRIEAEQSTPSDLESKPAMSEDPITVLFVDDDTQWAQYMATELELEDPAFRVHLAQNVNEAVVVLGREDDIDCIVTDFRMPEITGIELLEHLQTTHPHLPSILTTGEGSEDIAAQAIAAGVTDYIRKDPLADQATIFINRIRQAVDHAKLQSQVRESEARYRTVTEHTRDAIVILQNSEIVFTNTQFERLCDDSDNNTSRPGFWSYLHNDSRAVVEKLLQPINMGTNPGVCEIQFVRHSGEIRYCELLGEAITYEGDSATLFSIRDVTRRHSREQTLKREREFNKTVKSRLLNVQTRDEIESVITTVLSSYDYDVVWIGTVTAETGTIHTRTTAGDTSYISQLENTAPIDHGGDPILWCAQTGEPQFVPDFETLMATDRQQSALENGLRTGYAVPLQYNGISYGILGVYHRDTHQLNVSERSLLREVADTVGFALHHTETQQTLTNPNRVVVTTDIDAQGYYLFDILREQCTDTDIALQVTGTQLTDSAAETHMQYFSFACPTDTDSECVAAIDAHPSVRSWNILDSSPRTYQVTVAGHTPESHLRSVGALVRSTTVTSEGATIVFELASRENLQSALDRLRDAYDTVTVRSITEQPRSKTTPAQIDFEPLTEKQRLAIETAYHQGYFDRPRRRTAIEIAESIGITHTTFLQHLRIAEQKLCEQLFGN
;
A
#
# COMPACT_ATOMS: atom_id res chain seq x y z
N MET A 1 -12.69 -28.15 -47.18
CA MET A 1 -13.86 -27.90 -46.34
C MET A 1 -13.33 -27.50 -44.96
N THR A 2 -13.01 -26.22 -44.74
CA THR A 2 -13.88 -25.10 -44.25
C THR A 2 -14.24 -25.28 -42.77
N GLY A 3 -14.06 -24.35 -41.83
CA GLY A 3 -13.72 -22.91 -41.89
C GLY A 3 -12.74 -22.50 -40.77
N ASP A 4 -11.99 -21.40 -40.83
CA ASP A 4 -12.33 -19.97 -41.00
C ASP A 4 -12.87 -19.30 -39.71
N THR A 5 -12.01 -18.57 -38.99
CA THR A 5 -12.35 -17.28 -38.38
C THR A 5 -11.07 -16.45 -38.18
N LYS A 6 -10.95 -15.38 -38.98
CA LYS A 6 -9.94 -14.30 -38.87
C LYS A 6 -10.32 -13.34 -37.74
N VAL A 7 -9.31 -12.84 -37.01
CA VAL A 7 -9.39 -11.55 -36.32
C VAL A 7 -8.21 -10.68 -36.76
N THR A 8 -8.53 -9.43 -37.07
CA THR A 8 -7.83 -8.48 -37.93
C THR A 8 -6.84 -7.63 -37.12
N ASN A 9 -5.60 -7.51 -37.61
CA ASN A 9 -4.59 -6.57 -37.10
C ASN A 9 -4.64 -5.29 -37.94
N GLY A 10 -5.06 -4.17 -37.33
CA GLY A 10 -5.02 -2.83 -37.94
C GLY A 10 -3.66 -2.19 -37.73
N ARG A 11 -2.90 -2.05 -38.82
CA ARG A 11 -1.60 -1.38 -38.90
C ARG A 11 -1.86 -0.08 -39.70
N ILE A 12 -1.71 1.08 -39.07
CA ILE A 12 -1.79 2.38 -39.75
C ILE A 12 -0.40 2.66 -40.32
N GLU A 13 -0.28 2.62 -41.65
CA GLU A 13 0.89 3.05 -42.40
C GLU A 13 0.87 4.59 -42.50
N ALA A 14 1.98 5.21 -42.12
CA ALA A 14 2.24 6.62 -42.37
C ALA A 14 2.66 6.79 -43.83
N GLU A 15 1.87 7.51 -44.61
CA GLU A 15 2.25 7.93 -45.96
C GLU A 15 3.34 8.99 -45.89
N GLN A 16 4.47 8.70 -46.56
CA GLN A 16 5.52 9.66 -46.87
C GLN A 16 5.07 10.50 -48.09
N SER A 17 4.89 11.80 -47.90
CA SER A 17 4.75 12.75 -49.00
C SER A 17 6.07 13.48 -49.24
N THR A 18 6.53 13.43 -50.49
CA THR A 18 7.81 13.96 -50.99
C THR A 18 7.86 15.50 -51.04
N PRO A 19 9.05 16.12 -50.91
CA PRO A 19 9.23 17.57 -51.02
C PRO A 19 9.42 17.96 -52.50
N SER A 20 8.38 18.48 -53.15
CA SER A 20 8.48 19.00 -54.54
C SER A 20 7.39 20.00 -54.89
N ASP A 21 7.05 20.96 -54.01
CA ASP A 21 6.21 22.10 -54.38
C ASP A 21 6.62 23.33 -53.54
N LEU A 22 7.74 23.94 -53.89
CA LEU A 22 8.21 25.23 -53.36
C LEU A 22 8.55 26.13 -54.55
N GLU A 23 7.54 26.46 -55.34
CA GLU A 23 7.49 27.63 -56.23
C GLU A 23 6.05 27.82 -56.74
N SER A 24 5.11 28.04 -55.83
CA SER A 24 3.79 28.58 -56.16
C SER A 24 3.59 29.90 -55.43
N LYS A 25 3.27 30.95 -56.20
CA LYS A 25 2.78 32.23 -55.68
C LYS A 25 1.66 31.98 -54.66
N PRO A 26 1.51 32.79 -53.61
CA PRO A 26 0.46 32.59 -52.62
C PRO A 26 -0.89 32.57 -53.31
N ALA A 27 -1.60 31.44 -53.21
CA ALA A 27 -3.00 31.36 -53.59
C ALA A 27 -3.79 32.28 -52.66
N MET A 28 -4.44 33.28 -53.24
CA MET A 28 -5.30 34.20 -52.50
C MET A 28 -6.46 33.43 -51.87
N SER A 29 -6.73 33.69 -50.59
CA SER A 29 -7.86 33.13 -49.85
C SER A 29 -9.20 33.44 -50.55
N GLU A 30 -10.01 32.42 -50.82
CA GLU A 30 -11.39 32.52 -51.35
C GLU A 30 -12.45 32.63 -50.24
N ASP A 31 -12.05 32.92 -48.99
CA ASP A 31 -13.02 33.12 -47.91
C ASP A 31 -13.90 34.34 -48.19
N PRO A 32 -15.22 34.26 -47.97
CA PRO A 32 -16.10 35.42 -48.10
C PRO A 32 -15.69 36.49 -47.09
N ILE A 33 -15.63 37.75 -47.53
CA ILE A 33 -15.28 38.92 -46.72
C ILE A 33 -16.50 39.85 -46.67
N THR A 34 -17.04 40.05 -45.48
CA THR A 34 -18.18 40.95 -45.26
C THR A 34 -17.69 42.31 -44.79
N VAL A 35 -18.02 43.36 -45.54
CA VAL A 35 -17.54 44.72 -45.29
C VAL A 35 -18.71 45.64 -44.96
N LEU A 36 -18.60 46.42 -43.89
CA LEU A 36 -19.52 47.51 -43.59
C LEU A 36 -18.96 48.81 -44.14
N PHE A 37 -19.66 49.38 -45.11
CA PHE A 37 -19.33 50.66 -45.73
C PHE A 37 -20.21 51.76 -45.13
N VAL A 38 -19.60 52.78 -44.51
CA VAL A 38 -20.29 53.88 -43.82
C VAL A 38 -19.98 55.21 -44.49
N ASP A 39 -20.97 55.78 -45.16
CA ASP A 39 -20.80 56.98 -45.99
C ASP A 39 -22.12 57.73 -46.17
N ASP A 40 -22.11 59.06 -46.03
CA ASP A 40 -23.30 59.88 -46.28
C ASP A 40 -23.56 60.09 -47.78
N ASP A 41 -22.56 59.90 -48.64
CA ASP A 41 -22.73 59.85 -50.09
C ASP A 41 -23.26 58.46 -50.52
N THR A 42 -24.58 58.34 -50.46
CA THR A 42 -25.31 57.14 -50.88
C THR A 42 -25.04 56.70 -52.31
N GLN A 43 -24.74 57.62 -53.24
CA GLN A 43 -24.50 57.27 -54.63
C GLN A 43 -23.11 56.65 -54.79
N TRP A 44 -22.11 57.26 -54.16
CA TRP A 44 -20.75 56.76 -54.20
C TRP A 44 -20.62 55.43 -53.45
N ALA A 45 -21.23 55.28 -52.27
CA ALA A 45 -21.21 54.05 -51.51
C ALA A 45 -21.89 52.88 -52.24
N GLN A 46 -23.04 53.13 -52.89
CA GLN A 46 -23.75 52.12 -53.67
C GLN A 46 -22.95 51.70 -54.92
N TYR A 47 -22.31 52.66 -55.59
CA TYR A 47 -21.41 52.39 -56.71
C TYR A 47 -20.24 51.52 -56.27
N MET A 48 -19.52 51.93 -55.23
CA MET A 48 -18.38 51.18 -54.71
C MET A 48 -18.77 49.79 -54.24
N ALA A 49 -19.89 49.63 -53.52
CA ALA A 49 -20.40 48.31 -53.13
C ALA A 49 -20.62 47.40 -54.34
N THR A 50 -21.27 47.93 -55.39
CA THR A 50 -21.55 47.17 -56.61
C THR A 50 -20.27 46.77 -57.33
N GLU A 51 -19.30 47.69 -57.46
CA GLU A 51 -18.03 47.40 -58.12
C GLU A 51 -17.17 46.41 -57.33
N LEU A 52 -17.15 46.50 -55.99
CA LEU A 52 -16.43 45.55 -55.14
C LEU A 52 -16.98 44.13 -55.29
N GLU A 53 -18.31 43.97 -55.27
CA GLU A 53 -18.97 42.66 -55.44
C GLU A 53 -18.84 42.10 -56.87
N LEU A 54 -18.72 42.99 -57.87
CA LEU A 54 -18.57 42.61 -59.28
C LEU A 54 -17.14 42.18 -59.63
N GLU A 55 -16.15 42.90 -59.13
CA GLU A 55 -14.72 42.59 -59.32
C GLU A 55 -14.28 41.38 -58.50
N ASP A 56 -14.86 41.16 -57.31
CA ASP A 56 -14.52 40.04 -56.43
C ASP A 56 -15.77 39.43 -55.76
N PRO A 57 -16.27 38.27 -56.26
CA PRO A 57 -17.48 37.62 -55.75
C PRO A 57 -17.40 37.15 -54.29
N ALA A 58 -16.21 37.15 -53.66
CA ALA A 58 -16.03 36.83 -52.25
C ALA A 58 -16.46 37.99 -51.35
N PHE A 59 -16.57 39.21 -51.86
CA PHE A 59 -16.99 40.36 -51.07
C PHE A 59 -18.51 40.42 -50.92
N ARG A 60 -18.96 40.82 -49.73
CA ARG A 60 -20.33 41.23 -49.46
C ARG A 60 -20.30 42.57 -48.76
N VAL A 61 -21.06 43.54 -49.27
CA VAL A 61 -20.99 44.91 -48.75
C VAL A 61 -22.32 45.32 -48.12
N HIS A 62 -22.29 45.63 -46.83
CA HIS A 62 -23.38 46.29 -46.13
C HIS A 62 -23.17 47.79 -46.14
N LEU A 63 -24.23 48.56 -46.37
CA LEU A 63 -24.18 50.01 -46.41
C LEU A 63 -24.82 50.61 -45.16
N ALA A 64 -24.22 51.70 -44.68
CA ALA A 64 -24.79 52.57 -43.65
C ALA A 64 -24.54 54.03 -44.02
N GLN A 65 -25.53 54.89 -43.82
CA GLN A 65 -25.46 56.30 -44.22
C GLN A 65 -24.95 57.22 -43.10
N ASN A 66 -24.86 56.69 -41.89
CA ASN A 66 -24.43 57.42 -40.70
C ASN A 66 -24.02 56.44 -39.59
N VAL A 67 -23.43 56.98 -38.53
CA VAL A 67 -22.94 56.24 -37.36
C VAL A 67 -24.01 55.40 -36.68
N ASN A 68 -25.24 55.89 -36.54
CA ASN A 68 -26.31 55.15 -35.86
C ASN A 68 -26.71 53.90 -36.67
N GLU A 69 -26.80 54.03 -37.99
CA GLU A 69 -27.07 52.89 -38.87
C GLU A 69 -25.91 51.88 -38.84
N ALA A 70 -24.65 52.35 -38.83
CA ALA A 70 -23.49 51.48 -38.71
C ALA A 70 -23.51 50.64 -37.43
N VAL A 71 -23.83 51.26 -36.28
CA VAL A 71 -23.97 50.56 -34.99
C VAL A 71 -25.12 49.55 -35.01
N VAL A 72 -26.25 49.87 -35.65
CA VAL A 72 -27.37 48.94 -35.80
C VAL A 72 -26.99 47.73 -36.65
N VAL A 73 -26.24 47.94 -37.74
CA VAL A 73 -25.75 46.85 -38.59
C VAL A 73 -24.76 45.97 -37.84
N LEU A 74 -23.80 46.57 -37.12
CA LEU A 74 -22.84 45.84 -36.26
C LEU A 74 -23.50 45.04 -35.14
N GLY A 75 -24.66 45.47 -34.64
CA GLY A 75 -25.42 44.73 -33.63
C GLY A 75 -26.36 43.66 -34.19
N ARG A 76 -26.56 43.61 -35.51
CA ARG A 76 -27.44 42.65 -36.20
C ARG A 76 -26.67 41.58 -36.95
N GLU A 77 -25.56 41.96 -37.57
CA GLU A 77 -24.71 41.08 -38.36
C GLU A 77 -23.46 40.75 -37.54
N ASP A 78 -23.34 39.50 -37.08
CA ASP A 78 -22.26 39.06 -36.20
C ASP A 78 -20.92 38.81 -36.96
N ASP A 79 -20.96 38.81 -38.30
CA ASP A 79 -19.85 38.38 -39.18
C ASP A 79 -19.27 39.54 -40.03
N ILE A 80 -19.14 40.76 -39.49
CA ILE A 80 -18.47 41.86 -40.21
C ILE A 80 -16.96 41.70 -40.07
N ASP A 81 -16.25 41.53 -41.19
CA ASP A 81 -14.80 41.32 -41.24
C ASP A 81 -14.01 42.63 -41.31
N CYS A 82 -14.59 43.71 -41.83
CA CYS A 82 -13.94 45.02 -41.93
C CYS A 82 -14.96 46.15 -41.99
N ILE A 83 -14.64 47.29 -41.37
CA ILE A 83 -15.39 48.53 -41.52
C ILE A 83 -14.62 49.54 -42.38
N VAL A 84 -15.29 50.13 -43.36
CA VAL A 84 -14.79 51.20 -44.21
C VAL A 84 -15.67 52.42 -43.99
N THR A 85 -15.13 53.54 -43.53
CA THR A 85 -15.94 54.73 -43.17
C THR A 85 -15.41 56.00 -43.79
N ASP A 86 -16.29 56.90 -44.23
CA ASP A 86 -15.90 58.25 -44.63
C ASP A 86 -15.49 59.12 -43.44
N PHE A 87 -14.50 59.96 -43.66
CA PHE A 87 -14.02 60.90 -42.66
C PHE A 87 -15.06 61.98 -42.32
N ARG A 88 -15.77 62.52 -43.32
CA ARG A 88 -16.70 63.66 -43.19
C ARG A 88 -18.15 63.22 -43.36
N MET A 89 -18.73 62.69 -42.29
CA MET A 89 -20.17 62.44 -42.22
C MET A 89 -20.88 63.51 -41.38
N PRO A 90 -22.18 63.78 -41.62
CA PRO A 90 -22.97 64.68 -40.79
C PRO A 90 -23.07 64.19 -39.34
N GLU A 91 -23.08 65.13 -38.40
CA GLU A 91 -23.22 64.91 -36.95
C GLU A 91 -22.01 64.26 -36.25
N ILE A 92 -21.51 63.13 -36.74
CA ILE A 92 -20.40 62.38 -36.15
C ILE A 92 -19.41 62.00 -37.25
N THR A 93 -18.12 62.29 -37.03
CA THR A 93 -17.05 61.99 -37.99
C THR A 93 -16.71 60.49 -38.01
N GLY A 94 -16.10 60.03 -39.11
CA GLY A 94 -15.63 58.64 -39.21
C GLY A 94 -14.62 58.27 -38.12
N ILE A 95 -13.80 59.21 -37.67
CA ILE A 95 -12.85 58.97 -36.57
C ILE A 95 -13.57 58.72 -35.25
N GLU A 96 -14.58 59.52 -34.92
CA GLU A 96 -15.36 59.34 -33.68
C GLU A 96 -16.11 58.00 -33.67
N LEU A 97 -16.57 57.52 -34.83
CA LEU A 97 -17.11 56.16 -34.98
C LEU A 97 -16.05 55.10 -34.68
N LEU A 98 -14.85 55.22 -35.24
CA LEU A 98 -13.78 54.23 -35.06
C LEU A 98 -13.25 54.21 -33.62
N GLU A 99 -13.15 55.36 -32.96
CA GLU A 99 -12.81 55.43 -31.53
C GLU A 99 -13.86 54.70 -30.67
N HIS A 100 -15.15 54.86 -31.00
CA HIS A 100 -16.22 54.11 -30.32
C HIS A 100 -16.09 52.60 -30.56
N LEU A 101 -15.78 52.18 -31.79
CA LEU A 101 -15.63 50.78 -32.15
C LEU A 101 -14.37 50.14 -31.58
N GLN A 102 -13.30 50.87 -31.32
CA GLN A 102 -12.14 50.33 -30.60
C GLN A 102 -12.48 49.86 -29.18
N THR A 103 -13.49 50.46 -28.55
CA THR A 103 -13.92 50.03 -27.21
C THR A 103 -14.84 48.82 -27.22
N THR A 104 -15.68 48.68 -28.25
CA THR A 104 -16.71 47.63 -28.34
C THR A 104 -16.28 46.43 -29.20
N HIS A 105 -15.49 46.68 -30.25
CA HIS A 105 -14.95 45.73 -31.21
C HIS A 105 -13.45 45.99 -31.47
N PRO A 106 -12.58 45.83 -30.45
CA PRO A 106 -11.15 46.19 -30.50
C PRO A 106 -10.31 45.42 -31.54
N HIS A 107 -10.90 44.44 -32.21
CA HIS A 107 -10.23 43.56 -33.16
C HIS A 107 -10.79 43.66 -34.57
N LEU A 108 -11.81 44.49 -34.79
CA LEU A 108 -12.40 44.72 -36.10
C LEU A 108 -11.47 45.65 -36.92
N PRO A 109 -10.92 45.20 -38.06
CA PRO A 109 -10.15 46.04 -38.96
C PRO A 109 -10.96 47.23 -39.45
N SER A 110 -10.34 48.41 -39.45
CA SER A 110 -10.99 49.66 -39.88
C SER A 110 -10.18 50.39 -40.95
N ILE A 111 -10.88 50.91 -41.96
CA ILE A 111 -10.30 51.71 -43.03
C ILE A 111 -11.02 53.05 -43.09
N LEU A 112 -10.27 54.14 -42.99
CA LEU A 112 -10.81 55.49 -43.13
C LEU A 112 -10.69 55.96 -44.59
N THR A 113 -11.76 56.53 -45.12
CA THR A 113 -11.81 57.08 -46.48
C THR A 113 -12.04 58.58 -46.47
N THR A 114 -11.51 59.32 -47.45
CA THR A 114 -11.80 60.76 -47.57
C THR A 114 -11.59 61.31 -48.98
N GLY A 115 -12.36 62.31 -49.40
CA GLY A 115 -12.20 63.01 -50.69
C GLY A 115 -11.07 64.04 -50.72
N GLU A 116 -10.70 64.65 -49.59
CA GLU A 116 -9.61 65.61 -49.48
C GLU A 116 -8.42 64.98 -48.74
N GLY A 117 -7.31 64.74 -49.44
CA GLY A 117 -6.08 64.26 -48.81
C GLY A 117 -5.30 65.42 -48.21
N SER A 118 -5.41 65.62 -46.89
CA SER A 118 -4.50 66.47 -46.11
C SER A 118 -3.61 65.61 -45.21
N GLU A 119 -2.35 66.02 -45.02
CA GLU A 119 -1.44 65.40 -44.04
C GLU A 119 -2.05 65.40 -42.62
N ASP A 120 -2.85 66.42 -42.29
CA ASP A 120 -3.54 66.53 -41.00
C ASP A 120 -4.56 65.40 -40.77
N ILE A 121 -5.25 64.96 -41.83
CA ILE A 121 -6.27 63.89 -41.74
C ILE A 121 -5.58 62.54 -41.60
N ALA A 122 -4.48 62.32 -42.33
CA ALA A 122 -3.69 61.10 -42.20
C ALA A 122 -3.08 60.97 -40.79
N ALA A 123 -2.60 62.06 -40.20
CA ALA A 123 -2.09 62.07 -38.83
C ALA A 123 -3.19 61.72 -37.80
N GLN A 124 -4.39 62.24 -37.99
CA GLN A 124 -5.54 61.92 -37.12
C GLN A 124 -5.96 60.45 -37.26
N ALA A 125 -5.97 59.90 -38.47
CA ALA A 125 -6.27 58.48 -38.70
C ALA A 125 -5.27 57.54 -37.99
N ILE A 126 -3.97 57.89 -38.01
CA ILE A 126 -2.93 57.13 -37.30
C ILE A 126 -3.12 57.25 -35.78
N ALA A 127 -3.39 58.45 -35.27
CA ALA A 127 -3.61 58.68 -33.84
C ALA A 127 -4.84 57.91 -33.30
N ALA A 128 -5.87 57.79 -34.14
CA ALA A 128 -7.08 57.04 -33.85
C ALA A 128 -6.93 55.52 -34.05
N GLY A 129 -5.73 55.00 -34.35
CA GLY A 129 -5.47 53.55 -34.43
C GLY A 129 -6.20 52.82 -35.55
N VAL A 130 -6.52 53.52 -36.65
CA VAL A 130 -7.16 52.94 -37.84
C VAL A 130 -6.19 51.97 -38.53
N THR A 131 -6.71 50.88 -39.11
CA THR A 131 -5.87 49.85 -39.77
C THR A 131 -5.26 50.36 -41.08
N ASP A 132 -6.02 51.11 -41.87
CA ASP A 132 -5.51 51.74 -43.10
C ASP A 132 -6.30 53.01 -43.47
N TYR A 133 -5.80 53.77 -44.44
CA TYR A 133 -6.41 55.01 -44.92
C TYR A 133 -6.38 55.10 -46.45
N ILE A 134 -7.53 55.42 -47.06
CA ILE A 134 -7.69 55.51 -48.51
C ILE A 134 -8.24 56.88 -48.93
N ARG A 135 -7.62 57.50 -49.93
CA ARG A 135 -8.14 58.73 -50.53
C ARG A 135 -9.09 58.40 -51.69
N LYS A 136 -10.32 58.91 -51.61
CA LYS A 136 -11.33 58.82 -52.67
C LYS A 136 -10.95 59.73 -53.83
N ASP A 137 -10.97 59.17 -55.04
CA ASP A 137 -10.89 59.93 -56.28
C ASP A 137 -12.12 59.58 -57.15
N PRO A 138 -13.13 60.47 -57.24
CA PRO A 138 -14.37 60.20 -57.98
C PRO A 138 -14.17 60.00 -59.48
N LEU A 139 -12.98 60.32 -60.02
CA LEU A 139 -12.64 60.20 -61.44
C LEU A 139 -11.80 58.95 -61.74
N ALA A 140 -11.35 58.23 -60.71
CA ALA A 140 -10.54 57.03 -60.86
C ALA A 140 -11.36 55.79 -60.45
N ASP A 141 -11.18 54.71 -61.20
CA ASP A 141 -11.63 53.39 -60.76
C ASP A 141 -10.68 52.89 -59.66
N GLN A 142 -11.20 52.85 -58.42
CA GLN A 142 -10.45 52.49 -57.22
C GLN A 142 -10.88 51.14 -56.63
N ALA A 143 -11.78 50.40 -57.27
CA ALA A 143 -12.31 49.13 -56.74
C ALA A 143 -11.18 48.16 -56.36
N THR A 144 -10.20 47.97 -57.26
CA THR A 144 -9.03 47.10 -57.01
C THR A 144 -8.17 47.57 -55.83
N ILE A 145 -8.08 48.88 -55.58
CA ILE A 145 -7.32 49.43 -54.45
C ILE A 145 -8.04 49.09 -53.15
N PHE A 146 -9.35 49.29 -53.10
CA PHE A 146 -10.17 48.94 -51.93
C PHE A 146 -10.13 47.44 -51.65
N ILE A 147 -10.28 46.58 -52.66
CA ILE A 147 -10.20 45.12 -52.51
C ILE A 147 -8.88 44.70 -51.86
N ASN A 148 -7.75 45.16 -52.41
CA ASN A 148 -6.44 44.81 -51.90
C ASN A 148 -6.24 45.29 -50.45
N ARG A 149 -6.69 46.50 -50.14
CA ARG A 149 -6.54 47.11 -48.81
C ARG A 149 -7.42 46.42 -47.77
N ILE A 150 -8.66 46.12 -48.11
CA ILE A 150 -9.58 45.39 -47.23
C ILE A 150 -9.07 43.97 -46.99
N ARG A 151 -8.68 43.22 -48.03
CA ARG A 151 -8.08 41.89 -47.88
C ARG A 151 -6.85 41.93 -46.97
N GLN A 152 -5.94 42.88 -47.20
CA GLN A 152 -4.74 43.02 -46.39
C GLN A 152 -5.05 43.32 -44.91
N ALA A 153 -6.04 44.17 -44.65
CA ALA A 153 -6.48 44.50 -43.29
C ALA A 153 -7.11 43.28 -42.58
N VAL A 154 -7.96 42.53 -43.28
CA VAL A 154 -8.63 41.33 -42.77
C VAL A 154 -7.62 40.20 -42.52
N ASP A 155 -6.72 39.92 -43.47
CA ASP A 155 -5.71 38.88 -43.35
C ASP A 155 -4.77 39.15 -42.17
N HIS A 156 -4.37 40.41 -41.99
CA HIS A 156 -3.53 40.81 -40.86
C HIS A 156 -4.23 40.59 -39.51
N ALA A 157 -5.52 40.92 -39.39
CA ALA A 157 -6.27 40.68 -38.16
C ALA A 157 -6.53 39.19 -37.90
N LYS A 158 -6.81 38.39 -38.95
CA LYS A 158 -6.95 36.92 -38.84
C LYS A 158 -5.66 36.28 -38.33
N LEU A 159 -4.50 36.66 -38.88
CA LEU A 159 -3.18 36.17 -38.42
C LEU A 159 -2.92 36.54 -36.96
N GLN A 160 -3.20 37.78 -36.56
CA GLN A 160 -3.02 38.20 -35.16
C GLN A 160 -3.95 37.45 -34.19
N SER A 161 -5.19 37.17 -34.60
CA SER A 161 -6.14 36.40 -33.79
C SER A 161 -5.67 34.95 -33.60
N GLN A 162 -5.20 34.29 -34.67
CA GLN A 162 -4.69 32.92 -34.62
C GLN A 162 -3.46 32.78 -33.71
N VAL A 163 -2.53 33.74 -33.78
CA VAL A 163 -1.36 33.76 -32.87
C VAL A 163 -1.82 33.83 -31.42
N ARG A 164 -2.74 34.74 -31.07
CA ARG A 164 -3.26 34.86 -29.70
C ARG A 164 -4.00 33.61 -29.22
N GLU A 165 -4.81 32.99 -30.08
CA GLU A 165 -5.53 31.77 -29.72
C GLU A 165 -4.56 30.61 -29.45
N SER A 166 -3.49 30.50 -30.24
CA SER A 166 -2.44 29.50 -30.01
C SER A 166 -1.70 29.75 -28.69
N GLU A 167 -1.29 30.99 -28.39
CA GLU A 167 -0.62 31.35 -27.13
C GLU A 167 -1.49 31.08 -25.89
N ALA A 168 -2.78 31.40 -25.95
CA ALA A 168 -3.74 31.13 -24.87
C ALA A 168 -3.94 29.62 -24.64
N ARG A 169 -3.96 28.83 -25.72
CA ARG A 169 -4.07 27.36 -25.66
C ARG A 169 -2.82 26.72 -25.06
N TYR A 170 -1.62 27.20 -25.41
CA TYR A 170 -0.35 26.74 -24.80
C TYR A 170 -0.25 27.06 -23.30
N ARG A 171 -0.72 28.23 -22.87
CA ARG A 171 -0.73 28.62 -21.45
C ARG A 171 -1.65 27.73 -20.61
N THR A 172 -2.81 27.37 -21.14
CA THR A 172 -3.81 26.54 -20.44
C THR A 172 -3.34 25.08 -20.26
N VAL A 173 -2.64 24.49 -21.24
CA VAL A 173 -2.16 23.10 -21.16
C VAL A 173 -0.97 22.95 -20.17
N THR A 174 -0.13 23.97 -20.06
CA THR A 174 1.08 23.93 -19.21
C THR A 174 0.80 24.23 -17.73
N GLU A 175 -0.24 25.02 -17.42
CA GLU A 175 -0.62 25.38 -16.04
C GLU A 175 -1.45 24.30 -15.32
N HIS A 176 -2.19 23.46 -16.06
CA HIS A 176 -2.98 22.36 -15.49
C HIS A 176 -2.21 21.04 -15.32
N THR A 177 -0.95 20.99 -15.75
CA THR A 177 -0.10 19.80 -15.58
C THR A 177 0.37 19.70 -14.13
N ARG A 178 0.34 18.50 -13.53
CA ARG A 178 0.81 18.25 -12.15
C ARG A 178 2.34 18.25 -12.02
N ASP A 179 3.03 18.13 -13.15
CA ASP A 179 4.48 18.12 -13.23
C ASP A 179 5.01 19.56 -13.34
N ALA A 180 6.15 19.80 -12.70
CA ALA A 180 6.92 21.03 -12.83
C ALA A 180 7.61 21.06 -14.19
N ILE A 181 7.33 22.10 -14.98
CA ILE A 181 7.89 22.27 -16.32
C ILE A 181 8.92 23.39 -16.28
N VAL A 182 10.10 23.11 -16.81
CA VAL A 182 11.16 24.10 -17.01
C VAL A 182 11.75 23.95 -18.41
N ILE A 183 11.98 25.07 -19.10
CA ILE A 183 12.66 25.08 -20.40
C ILE A 183 14.01 25.75 -20.21
N LEU A 184 15.06 25.09 -20.72
CA LEU A 184 16.42 25.59 -20.70
C LEU A 184 16.90 25.94 -22.11
N GLN A 185 17.53 27.10 -22.24
CA GLN A 185 18.32 27.49 -23.42
C GLN A 185 19.72 27.88 -22.95
N ASN A 186 20.76 27.37 -23.59
CA ASN A 186 22.16 27.63 -23.21
C ASN A 186 22.48 27.39 -21.71
N SER A 187 21.79 26.42 -21.09
CA SER A 187 21.86 26.11 -19.65
C SER A 187 21.22 27.15 -18.70
N GLU A 188 20.48 28.11 -19.23
CA GLU A 188 19.71 29.10 -18.48
C GLU A 188 18.20 28.79 -18.53
N ILE A 189 17.49 29.12 -17.45
CA ILE A 189 16.04 28.93 -17.37
C ILE A 189 15.35 30.05 -18.12
N VAL A 190 14.64 29.71 -19.21
CA VAL A 190 13.89 30.69 -20.02
C VAL A 190 12.39 30.63 -19.78
N PHE A 191 11.88 29.51 -19.28
CA PHE A 191 10.47 29.35 -18.93
C PHE A 191 10.29 28.40 -17.75
N THR A 192 9.30 28.68 -16.91
CA THR A 192 8.84 27.83 -15.81
C THR A 192 7.33 27.90 -15.68
N ASN A 193 6.67 26.78 -15.35
CA ASN A 193 5.27 26.82 -14.90
C ASN A 193 5.16 27.02 -13.38
N THR A 194 3.95 27.30 -12.88
CA THR A 194 3.69 27.50 -11.44
C THR A 194 4.07 26.29 -10.57
N GLN A 195 4.03 25.06 -11.11
CA GLN A 195 4.44 23.88 -10.35
C GLN A 195 5.95 23.86 -10.10
N PHE A 196 6.76 24.33 -11.06
CA PHE A 196 8.21 24.46 -10.86
C PHE A 196 8.54 25.48 -9.77
N GLU A 197 7.84 26.62 -9.75
CA GLU A 197 7.99 27.64 -8.70
C GLU A 197 7.65 27.07 -7.32
N ARG A 198 6.54 26.33 -7.21
CA ARG A 198 6.16 25.60 -5.98
C ARG A 198 7.18 24.54 -5.58
N LEU A 199 7.77 23.83 -6.55
CA LEU A 199 8.77 22.81 -6.27
C LEU A 199 10.05 23.42 -5.69
N CYS A 200 10.44 24.60 -6.19
CA CYS A 200 11.60 25.37 -5.71
C CYS A 200 11.36 26.05 -4.35
N ASP A 201 10.10 26.14 -3.90
CA ASP A 201 9.66 26.94 -2.75
C ASP A 201 9.98 28.44 -2.92
N ASP A 202 9.93 28.91 -4.17
CA ASP A 202 10.31 30.26 -4.57
C ASP A 202 9.02 31.07 -4.83
N SER A 203 8.59 31.83 -3.83
CA SER A 203 7.35 32.64 -3.89
C SER A 203 7.61 34.13 -4.14
N ASP A 204 8.87 34.56 -4.13
CA ASP A 204 9.26 35.96 -4.31
C ASP A 204 9.90 36.19 -5.67
N ASN A 205 9.14 36.84 -6.56
CA ASN A 205 9.49 37.09 -7.96
C ASN A 205 10.59 38.16 -8.16
N ASN A 206 11.42 38.47 -7.14
CA ASN A 206 12.21 39.71 -7.08
C ASN A 206 13.72 39.53 -6.83
N THR A 207 14.26 38.32 -6.94
CA THR A 207 15.72 38.08 -6.90
C THR A 207 16.15 37.25 -8.10
N SER A 208 17.35 37.50 -8.65
CA SER A 208 17.92 36.71 -9.74
C SER A 208 17.84 35.21 -9.41
N ARG A 209 16.99 34.48 -10.13
CA ARG A 209 16.76 33.05 -9.90
C ARG A 209 18.08 32.27 -10.08
N PRO A 210 18.41 31.37 -9.15
CA PRO A 210 19.53 30.44 -9.33
C PRO A 210 19.37 29.62 -10.62
N GLY A 211 20.47 29.34 -11.31
CA GLY A 211 20.45 28.48 -12.50
C GLY A 211 19.99 27.06 -12.15
N PHE A 212 19.40 26.35 -13.12
CA PHE A 212 18.79 25.02 -12.93
C PHE A 212 19.68 24.02 -12.15
N TRP A 213 20.99 24.04 -12.42
CA TRP A 213 21.98 23.18 -11.78
C TRP A 213 22.13 23.36 -10.26
N SER A 214 21.70 24.50 -9.72
CA SER A 214 21.72 24.77 -8.28
C SER A 214 20.67 23.96 -7.52
N TYR A 215 19.56 23.61 -8.17
CA TYR A 215 18.48 22.79 -7.61
C TYR A 215 18.75 21.29 -7.69
N LEU A 216 19.90 20.87 -8.21
CA LEU A 216 20.29 19.45 -8.29
C LEU A 216 21.31 19.12 -7.21
N HIS A 217 21.04 18.05 -6.45
CA HIS A 217 22.05 17.46 -5.57
C HIS A 217 23.27 17.03 -6.37
N ASN A 218 24.46 17.05 -5.76
CA ASN A 218 25.73 16.74 -6.43
C ASN A 218 25.70 15.39 -7.16
N ASP A 219 25.10 14.38 -6.53
CA ASP A 219 25.01 13.02 -7.10
C ASP A 219 24.09 12.96 -8.33
N SER A 220 23.11 13.87 -8.41
CA SER A 220 22.14 13.93 -9.51
C SER A 220 22.65 14.75 -10.71
N ARG A 221 23.63 15.63 -10.53
CA ARG A 221 24.21 16.43 -11.64
C ARG A 221 24.79 15.54 -12.74
N ALA A 222 25.57 14.52 -12.35
CA ALA A 222 26.16 13.58 -13.30
C ALA A 222 25.12 12.74 -14.07
N VAL A 223 23.96 12.48 -13.44
CA VAL A 223 22.84 11.78 -14.08
C VAL A 223 22.19 12.67 -15.14
N VAL A 224 21.93 13.93 -14.79
CA VAL A 224 21.32 14.90 -15.71
C VAL A 224 22.26 15.25 -16.87
N GLU A 225 23.57 15.39 -16.65
CA GLU A 225 24.55 15.58 -17.73
C GLU A 225 24.54 14.43 -18.74
N LYS A 226 24.46 13.18 -18.26
CA LYS A 226 24.34 12.00 -19.13
C LYS A 226 23.02 11.98 -19.89
N LEU A 227 21.96 12.52 -19.30
CA LEU A 227 20.64 12.61 -19.92
C LEU A 227 20.58 13.69 -21.02
N LEU A 228 21.36 14.78 -20.91
CA LEU A 228 21.44 15.81 -21.95
C LEU A 228 22.07 15.31 -23.26
N GLN A 229 22.96 14.31 -23.21
CA GLN A 229 23.61 13.76 -24.42
C GLN A 229 22.62 13.18 -25.45
N PRO A 230 21.76 12.21 -25.11
CA PRO A 230 20.76 11.68 -26.05
C PRO A 230 19.72 12.73 -26.46
N ILE A 231 19.33 13.66 -25.56
CA ILE A 231 18.41 14.76 -25.87
C ILE A 231 18.97 15.61 -27.01
N ASN A 232 20.22 16.04 -26.91
CA ASN A 232 20.89 16.84 -27.94
C ASN A 232 21.05 16.08 -29.27
N MET A 233 21.00 14.74 -29.23
CA MET A 233 21.00 13.87 -30.40
C MET A 233 19.59 13.54 -30.92
N GLY A 234 18.53 14.16 -30.37
CA GLY A 234 17.13 13.93 -30.77
C GLY A 234 16.59 12.55 -30.36
N THR A 235 17.20 11.91 -29.38
CA THR A 235 16.81 10.57 -28.89
C THR A 235 16.14 10.68 -27.53
N ASN A 236 15.09 9.89 -27.28
CA ASN A 236 14.40 9.88 -25.99
C ASN A 236 15.31 9.28 -24.89
N PRO A 237 15.73 10.05 -23.86
CA PRO A 237 16.59 9.57 -22.79
C PRO A 237 15.89 8.61 -21.80
N GLY A 238 14.55 8.54 -21.83
CA GLY A 238 13.77 7.91 -20.78
C GLY A 238 13.66 8.77 -19.52
N VAL A 239 13.01 8.21 -18.49
CA VAL A 239 12.84 8.86 -17.18
C VAL A 239 14.07 8.58 -16.32
N CYS A 240 14.61 9.60 -15.66
CA CYS A 240 15.66 9.43 -14.65
C CYS A 240 15.20 9.93 -13.28
N GLU A 241 15.69 9.30 -12.21
CA GLU A 241 15.43 9.73 -10.85
C GLU A 241 16.53 10.70 -10.40
N ILE A 242 16.13 11.83 -9.85
CA ILE A 242 17.02 12.88 -9.36
C ILE A 242 16.64 13.31 -7.94
N GLN A 243 17.64 13.79 -7.20
CA GLN A 243 17.45 14.51 -5.95
C GLN A 243 17.44 16.01 -6.25
N PHE A 244 16.27 16.61 -6.06
CA PHE A 244 16.02 18.02 -6.22
C PHE A 244 16.19 18.72 -4.87
N VAL A 245 17.00 19.77 -4.81
CA VAL A 245 17.29 20.54 -3.60
C VAL A 245 16.49 21.83 -3.66
N ARG A 246 15.59 22.04 -2.69
CA ARG A 246 14.80 23.28 -2.57
C ARG A 246 15.66 24.43 -2.05
N HIS A 247 15.17 25.67 -2.17
CA HIS A 247 15.81 26.82 -1.54
C HIS A 247 15.94 26.68 -0.02
N SER A 248 14.99 26.03 0.63
CA SER A 248 15.03 25.72 2.07
C SER A 248 16.11 24.70 2.46
N GLY A 249 16.78 24.07 1.48
CA GLY A 249 17.73 22.98 1.69
C GLY A 249 17.07 21.59 1.81
N GLU A 250 15.74 21.52 1.76
CA GLU A 250 15.01 20.25 1.76
C GLU A 250 15.28 19.47 0.46
N ILE A 251 15.57 18.17 0.57
CA ILE A 251 15.76 17.28 -0.56
C ILE A 251 14.42 16.63 -0.95
N ARG A 252 14.07 16.73 -2.21
CA ARG A 252 12.95 16.05 -2.86
C ARG A 252 13.46 15.02 -3.85
N TYR A 253 12.77 13.90 -3.94
CA TYR A 253 13.03 12.87 -4.94
C TYR A 253 12.09 13.10 -6.11
N CYS A 254 12.65 13.32 -7.29
CA CYS A 254 11.90 13.68 -8.49
C CYS A 254 12.21 12.74 -9.65
N GLU A 255 11.21 12.46 -10.46
CA GLU A 255 11.39 11.88 -11.79
C GLU A 255 11.56 13.02 -12.79
N LEU A 256 12.66 13.01 -13.55
CA LEU A 256 12.98 13.98 -14.58
C LEU A 256 12.88 13.31 -15.96
N LEU A 257 12.08 13.91 -16.83
CA LEU A 257 12.00 13.58 -18.25
C LEU A 257 12.44 14.80 -19.05
N GLY A 258 13.33 14.61 -20.02
CA GLY A 258 13.83 15.69 -20.87
C GLY A 258 13.60 15.41 -22.35
N GLU A 259 13.25 16.45 -23.09
CA GLU A 259 13.04 16.41 -24.54
C GLU A 259 13.64 17.65 -25.21
N ALA A 260 14.19 17.47 -26.42
CA ALA A 260 14.70 18.57 -27.22
C ALA A 260 13.52 19.22 -27.97
N ILE A 261 13.38 20.52 -27.80
CA ILE A 261 12.32 21.31 -28.43
C ILE A 261 12.91 22.55 -29.11
N THR A 262 12.10 23.20 -29.95
CA THR A 262 12.38 24.55 -30.42
C THR A 262 11.53 25.51 -29.60
N TYR A 263 12.15 26.49 -28.95
CA TYR A 263 11.47 27.53 -28.18
C TYR A 263 11.91 28.90 -28.71
N GLU A 264 10.95 29.75 -29.10
CA GLU A 264 11.21 31.07 -29.71
C GLU A 264 12.20 31.05 -30.91
N GLY A 265 12.23 29.94 -31.65
CA GLY A 265 13.10 29.76 -32.82
C GLY A 265 14.49 29.18 -32.52
N ASP A 266 14.87 29.09 -31.25
CA ASP A 266 16.15 28.55 -30.80
C ASP A 266 16.04 27.13 -30.23
N SER A 267 17.13 26.37 -30.30
CA SER A 267 17.21 25.02 -29.72
C SER A 267 17.15 25.10 -28.19
N ALA A 268 16.19 24.38 -27.60
CA ALA A 268 15.93 24.37 -26.17
C ALA A 268 15.70 22.95 -25.65
N THR A 269 15.82 22.76 -24.34
CA THR A 269 15.48 21.51 -23.66
C THR A 269 14.30 21.74 -22.73
N LEU A 270 13.22 20.99 -22.92
CA LEU A 270 12.11 20.96 -21.98
C LEU A 270 12.34 19.84 -20.98
N PHE A 271 12.24 20.18 -19.69
CA PHE A 271 12.22 19.23 -18.60
C PHE A 271 10.85 19.21 -17.93
N SER A 272 10.31 18.00 -17.77
CA SER A 272 9.19 17.71 -16.90
C SER A 272 9.71 17.03 -15.64
N ILE A 273 9.35 17.58 -14.47
CA ILE A 273 9.82 17.16 -13.16
C ILE A 273 8.62 16.77 -12.30
N ARG A 274 8.55 15.51 -11.88
CA ARG A 274 7.49 15.01 -11.00
C ARG A 274 8.04 14.74 -9.61
N ASP A 275 7.49 15.40 -8.59
CA ASP A 275 7.81 15.10 -7.18
C ASP A 275 7.23 13.72 -6.79
N VAL A 276 8.14 12.75 -6.58
CA VAL A 276 7.82 11.39 -6.14
C VAL A 276 8.31 11.14 -4.71
N THR A 277 8.67 12.18 -3.94
CA THR A 277 9.22 12.08 -2.58
C THR A 277 8.37 11.21 -1.67
N ARG A 278 7.04 11.38 -1.72
CA ARG A 278 6.10 10.58 -0.92
C ARG A 278 6.11 9.10 -1.32
N ARG A 279 6.20 8.81 -2.61
CA ARG A 279 6.26 7.44 -3.13
C ARG A 279 7.60 6.79 -2.77
N HIS A 280 8.70 7.49 -3.04
CA HIS A 280 10.06 7.04 -2.75
C HIS A 280 10.27 6.76 -1.24
N SER A 281 9.83 7.67 -0.36
CA SER A 281 9.96 7.48 1.09
C SER A 281 9.19 6.24 1.56
N ARG A 282 7.98 6.00 1.03
CA ARG A 282 7.17 4.82 1.38
C ARG A 282 7.80 3.53 0.85
N GLU A 283 8.34 3.54 -0.36
CA GLU A 283 9.07 2.40 -0.92
C GLU A 283 10.34 2.08 -0.13
N GLN A 284 11.07 3.10 0.30
CA GLN A 284 12.28 2.93 1.10
C GLN A 284 11.97 2.38 2.50
N THR A 285 10.92 2.86 3.16
CA THR A 285 10.45 2.28 4.44
C THR A 285 10.06 0.82 4.26
N LEU A 286 9.23 0.50 3.25
CA LEU A 286 8.83 -0.88 2.97
C LEU A 286 10.01 -1.78 2.62
N LYS A 287 11.02 -1.25 1.91
CA LYS A 287 12.24 -1.98 1.59
C LYS A 287 13.07 -2.26 2.84
N ARG A 288 13.23 -1.27 3.73
CA ARG A 288 13.91 -1.43 5.03
C ARG A 288 13.21 -2.50 5.88
N GLU A 289 11.88 -2.43 6.01
CA GLU A 289 11.07 -3.42 6.73
C GLU A 289 11.25 -4.84 6.16
N ARG A 290 11.21 -4.98 4.82
CA ARG A 290 11.41 -6.28 4.15
C ARG A 290 12.82 -6.84 4.34
N GLU A 291 13.84 -6.00 4.20
CA GLU A 291 15.24 -6.39 4.41
C GLU A 291 15.50 -6.79 5.86
N PHE A 292 14.93 -6.06 6.81
CA PHE A 292 14.98 -6.40 8.23
C PHE A 292 14.32 -7.76 8.52
N ASN A 293 13.08 -7.96 8.08
CA ASN A 293 12.36 -9.23 8.25
C ASN A 293 13.09 -10.41 7.60
N LYS A 294 13.67 -10.20 6.42
CA LYS A 294 14.50 -11.21 5.75
C LYS A 294 15.75 -11.54 6.58
N THR A 295 16.39 -10.53 7.16
CA THR A 295 17.57 -10.70 8.01
C THR A 295 17.23 -11.51 9.26
N VAL A 296 16.16 -11.14 9.98
CA VAL A 296 15.67 -11.88 11.15
C VAL A 296 15.38 -13.34 10.78
N LYS A 297 14.54 -13.58 9.76
CA LYS A 297 14.15 -14.93 9.34
C LYS A 297 15.36 -15.78 8.93
N SER A 298 16.29 -15.21 8.16
CA SER A 298 17.48 -15.94 7.70
C SER A 298 18.44 -16.31 8.83
N ARG A 299 18.61 -15.44 9.84
CA ARG A 299 19.46 -15.78 10.98
C ARG A 299 18.83 -16.86 11.87
N LEU A 300 17.50 -16.89 11.98
CA LEU A 300 16.78 -17.90 12.76
C LEU A 300 16.79 -19.31 12.14
N LEU A 301 16.99 -19.46 10.83
CA LEU A 301 16.92 -20.76 10.13
C LEU A 301 17.94 -21.80 10.62
N ASN A 302 19.09 -21.36 11.14
CA ASN A 302 20.19 -22.25 11.51
C ASN A 302 20.36 -22.42 13.02
N VAL A 303 19.48 -21.79 13.81
CA VAL A 303 19.61 -21.77 15.26
C VAL A 303 19.06 -23.06 15.86
N GLN A 304 19.79 -23.64 16.83
CA GLN A 304 19.43 -24.93 17.43
C GLN A 304 19.02 -24.81 18.90
N THR A 305 19.35 -23.71 19.56
CA THR A 305 19.07 -23.52 20.99
C THR A 305 18.32 -22.22 21.24
N ARG A 306 17.55 -22.23 22.33
CA ARG A 306 16.83 -21.06 22.81
C ARG A 306 17.76 -19.86 23.04
N ASP A 307 18.90 -20.09 23.70
CA ASP A 307 19.84 -19.01 24.03
C ASP A 307 20.46 -18.39 22.77
N GLU A 308 20.72 -19.19 21.73
CA GLU A 308 21.16 -18.67 20.43
C GLU A 308 20.07 -17.83 19.75
N ILE A 309 18.78 -18.23 19.82
CA ILE A 309 17.66 -17.47 19.23
C ILE A 309 17.60 -16.09 19.89
N GLU A 310 17.60 -16.09 21.22
CA GLU A 310 17.48 -14.88 22.03
C GLU A 310 18.68 -13.93 21.78
N SER A 311 19.91 -14.46 21.73
CA SER A 311 21.12 -13.68 21.45
C SER A 311 21.15 -13.10 20.04
N VAL A 312 20.75 -13.87 19.03
CA VAL A 312 20.70 -13.41 17.62
C VAL A 312 19.72 -12.25 17.47
N ILE A 313 18.54 -12.35 18.06
CA ILE A 313 17.48 -11.35 17.91
C ILE A 313 17.84 -10.04 18.60
N THR A 314 18.31 -10.11 19.86
CA THR A 314 18.76 -8.92 20.58
C THR A 314 19.89 -8.20 19.85
N THR A 315 20.84 -8.95 19.28
CA THR A 315 21.92 -8.39 18.46
C THR A 315 21.41 -7.73 17.17
N VAL A 316 20.49 -8.37 16.45
CA VAL A 316 19.91 -7.80 15.21
C VAL A 316 19.15 -6.52 15.50
N LEU A 317 18.31 -6.52 16.55
CA LEU A 317 17.55 -5.35 16.95
C LEU A 317 18.48 -4.20 17.36
N SER A 318 19.50 -4.46 18.19
CA SER A 318 20.47 -3.41 18.55
C SER A 318 21.21 -2.82 17.35
N SER A 319 21.39 -3.57 16.26
CA SER A 319 21.98 -3.04 15.00
C SER A 319 21.02 -2.18 14.16
N TYR A 320 19.74 -2.13 14.50
CA TYR A 320 18.67 -1.40 13.81
C TYR A 320 18.25 -0.12 14.55
N ASP A 321 19.18 0.50 15.28
CA ASP A 321 19.04 1.77 16.01
C ASP A 321 18.16 1.72 17.27
N TYR A 322 17.93 0.55 17.89
CA TYR A 322 17.30 0.50 19.22
C TYR A 322 18.35 0.65 20.33
N ASP A 323 18.10 1.57 21.26
CA ASP A 323 19.04 1.90 22.35
C ASP A 323 19.17 0.77 23.39
N VAL A 324 18.04 0.12 23.73
CA VAL A 324 17.99 -0.97 24.70
C VAL A 324 17.05 -2.05 24.19
N VAL A 325 17.54 -3.29 24.16
CA VAL A 325 16.76 -4.46 23.77
C VAL A 325 17.03 -5.57 24.78
N TRP A 326 16.00 -6.24 25.26
CA TRP A 326 16.16 -7.38 26.15
C TRP A 326 15.06 -8.42 25.95
N ILE A 327 15.38 -9.66 26.31
CA ILE A 327 14.41 -10.75 26.39
C ILE A 327 14.49 -11.35 27.79
N GLY A 328 13.33 -11.62 28.38
CA GLY A 328 13.26 -12.25 29.69
C GLY A 328 11.86 -12.71 30.07
N THR A 329 11.70 -13.10 31.33
CA THR A 329 10.45 -13.56 31.91
C THR A 329 10.09 -12.72 33.13
N VAL A 330 8.83 -12.81 33.56
CA VAL A 330 8.35 -12.14 34.77
C VAL A 330 7.77 -13.21 35.68
N THR A 331 8.17 -13.22 36.94
CA THR A 331 7.63 -14.14 37.95
C THR A 331 6.24 -13.67 38.36
N ALA A 332 5.22 -14.52 38.23
CA ALA A 332 3.82 -14.13 38.43
C ALA A 332 3.51 -13.70 39.88
N GLU A 333 4.13 -14.34 40.87
CA GLU A 333 3.89 -14.09 42.30
C GLU A 333 4.50 -12.78 42.79
N THR A 334 5.69 -12.45 42.29
CA THR A 334 6.45 -11.29 42.75
C THR A 334 6.41 -10.14 41.75
N GLY A 335 6.20 -10.38 40.46
CA GLY A 335 6.38 -9.38 39.41
C GLY A 335 7.85 -9.04 39.16
N THR A 336 8.79 -9.86 39.64
CA THR A 336 10.22 -9.66 39.41
C THR A 336 10.56 -10.02 37.97
N ILE A 337 11.34 -9.15 37.31
CA ILE A 337 11.81 -9.36 35.95
C ILE A 337 13.10 -10.19 36.01
N HIS A 338 13.15 -11.27 35.24
CA HIS A 338 14.35 -12.09 35.07
C HIS A 338 14.83 -11.95 33.64
N THR A 339 15.99 -11.32 33.47
CA THR A 339 16.56 -11.07 32.16
C THR A 339 17.31 -12.32 31.69
N ARG A 340 17.12 -12.72 30.44
CA ARG A 340 17.85 -13.83 29.82
C ARG A 340 18.96 -13.34 28.92
N THR A 341 18.66 -12.30 28.15
CA THR A 341 19.62 -11.66 27.25
C THR A 341 19.31 -10.18 27.13
N THR A 342 20.35 -9.40 26.85
CA THR A 342 20.28 -7.95 26.71
C THR A 342 21.25 -7.49 25.62
N ALA A 343 20.92 -6.38 24.96
CA ALA A 343 21.77 -5.70 23.98
C ALA A 343 21.53 -4.18 24.04
N GLY A 344 22.54 -3.40 23.69
CA GLY A 344 22.53 -1.93 23.82
C GLY A 344 22.97 -1.46 25.22
N ASP A 345 22.37 -0.38 25.71
CA ASP A 345 22.65 0.17 27.04
C ASP A 345 21.89 -0.60 28.13
N THR A 346 22.59 -1.50 28.82
CA THR A 346 21.96 -2.42 29.78
C THR A 346 21.71 -1.80 31.16
N SER A 347 22.14 -0.55 31.38
CA SER A 347 22.11 0.12 32.69
C SER A 347 20.71 0.14 33.31
N TYR A 348 19.71 0.49 32.51
CA TYR A 348 18.30 0.52 32.93
C TYR A 348 17.75 -0.87 33.31
N ILE A 349 18.00 -1.88 32.46
CA ILE A 349 17.47 -3.23 32.66
C ILE A 349 18.14 -3.94 33.83
N SER A 350 19.45 -3.75 34.03
CA SER A 350 20.16 -4.29 35.19
C SER A 350 19.70 -3.66 36.51
N GLN A 351 19.27 -2.39 36.51
CA GLN A 351 18.65 -1.77 37.68
C GLN A 351 17.28 -2.40 37.98
N LEU A 352 16.46 -2.61 36.94
CA LEU A 352 15.13 -3.22 37.09
C LEU A 352 15.18 -4.64 37.65
N GLU A 353 16.14 -5.47 37.25
CA GLU A 353 16.29 -6.84 37.76
C GLU A 353 16.62 -6.88 39.27
N ASN A 354 17.32 -5.85 39.78
CA ASN A 354 17.73 -5.74 41.18
C ASN A 354 16.74 -4.99 42.07
N THR A 355 15.63 -4.49 41.51
CA THR A 355 14.64 -3.70 42.26
C THR A 355 13.49 -4.60 42.72
N ALA A 356 13.21 -4.61 44.03
CA ALA A 356 12.07 -5.34 44.59
C ALA A 356 10.74 -4.73 44.09
N PRO A 357 9.70 -5.54 43.86
CA PRO A 357 8.49 -5.08 43.19
C PRO A 357 7.65 -4.24 44.15
N ILE A 358 7.50 -2.95 43.83
CA ILE A 358 6.49 -2.09 44.45
C ILE A 358 5.73 -1.38 43.32
N ASP A 359 4.42 -1.58 43.34
CA ASP A 359 3.36 -0.97 42.54
C ASP A 359 3.08 -1.53 41.13
N HIS A 360 1.79 -1.85 40.92
CA HIS A 360 1.19 -2.36 39.68
C HIS A 360 0.69 -1.23 38.75
N GLY A 361 0.82 0.03 39.17
CA GLY A 361 0.33 1.18 38.40
C GLY A 361 1.32 1.71 37.38
N GLY A 362 1.36 1.15 36.16
CA GLY A 362 1.97 1.84 35.01
C GLY A 362 3.05 1.11 34.21
N ASP A 363 3.47 -0.10 34.62
CA ASP A 363 4.59 -0.79 33.96
C ASP A 363 4.13 -1.58 32.72
N PRO A 364 4.59 -1.21 31.51
CA PRO A 364 4.24 -1.92 30.28
C PRO A 364 4.70 -3.38 30.26
N ILE A 365 5.79 -3.73 30.94
CA ILE A 365 6.33 -5.10 31.00
C ILE A 365 5.36 -5.99 31.79
N LEU A 366 4.91 -5.51 32.96
CA LEU A 366 4.02 -6.28 33.82
C LEU A 366 2.65 -6.47 33.19
N TRP A 367 2.10 -5.42 32.57
CA TRP A 367 0.84 -5.53 31.82
C TRP A 367 0.97 -6.44 30.60
N CYS A 368 2.09 -6.39 29.89
CA CYS A 368 2.35 -7.33 28.79
C CYS A 368 2.40 -8.78 29.30
N ALA A 369 3.03 -9.02 30.46
CA ALA A 369 3.08 -10.34 31.08
C ALA A 369 1.69 -10.85 31.48
N GLN A 370 0.85 -9.98 32.04
CA GLN A 370 -0.48 -10.32 32.56
C GLN A 370 -1.53 -10.49 31.45
N THR A 371 -1.51 -9.61 30.45
CA THR A 371 -2.54 -9.57 29.40
C THR A 371 -2.21 -10.44 28.21
N GLY A 372 -0.93 -10.74 27.97
CA GLY A 372 -0.48 -11.36 26.72
C GLY A 372 -0.61 -10.43 25.51
N GLU A 373 -0.83 -9.12 25.74
CA GLU A 373 -0.96 -8.11 24.70
C GLU A 373 0.21 -7.11 24.72
N PRO A 374 0.72 -6.65 23.57
CA PRO A 374 1.81 -5.69 23.51
C PRO A 374 1.45 -4.34 24.15
N GLN A 375 2.37 -3.79 24.95
CA GLN A 375 2.19 -2.54 25.68
C GLN A 375 3.17 -1.48 25.21
N PHE A 376 2.65 -0.29 24.88
CA PHE A 376 3.44 0.82 24.35
C PHE A 376 3.36 2.04 25.27
N VAL A 377 4.52 2.61 25.57
CA VAL A 377 4.66 3.90 26.26
C VAL A 377 5.14 4.95 25.26
N PRO A 378 4.27 5.90 24.85
CA PRO A 378 4.64 6.96 23.92
C PRO A 378 5.76 7.86 24.44
N ASP A 379 5.67 8.26 25.72
CA ASP A 379 6.69 9.06 26.38
C ASP A 379 6.66 8.85 27.90
N PHE A 380 7.78 8.42 28.49
CA PHE A 380 7.95 8.25 29.94
C PHE A 380 7.78 9.57 30.70
N GLU A 381 8.04 10.72 30.08
CA GLU A 381 7.86 12.03 30.71
C GLU A 381 6.37 12.34 30.98
N THR A 382 5.46 11.72 30.22
CA THR A 382 4.01 11.96 30.32
C THR A 382 3.31 11.05 31.34
N LEU A 383 4.00 10.05 31.86
CA LEU A 383 3.44 9.10 32.84
C LEU A 383 3.47 9.67 34.26
N MET A 384 2.66 9.07 35.15
CA MET A 384 2.73 9.37 36.59
C MET A 384 4.11 8.98 37.14
N ALA A 385 4.64 9.81 38.03
CA ALA A 385 5.95 9.58 38.63
C ALA A 385 5.97 8.26 39.42
N THR A 386 6.82 7.36 38.98
CA THR A 386 7.11 6.06 39.61
C THR A 386 8.61 5.85 39.61
N ASP A 387 9.13 5.02 40.52
CA ASP A 387 10.57 4.69 40.57
C ASP A 387 11.08 4.17 39.23
N ARG A 388 10.24 3.41 38.50
CA ARG A 388 10.54 2.88 37.16
C ARG A 388 10.58 3.96 36.08
N GLN A 389 9.61 4.89 36.11
CA GLN A 389 9.59 6.04 35.20
C GLN A 389 10.81 6.95 35.42
N GLN A 390 11.19 7.19 36.68
CA GLN A 390 12.40 7.97 37.00
C GLN A 390 13.66 7.25 36.52
N SER A 391 13.80 5.96 36.80
CA SER A 391 14.95 5.17 36.31
C SER A 391 15.05 5.20 34.78
N ALA A 392 13.94 5.09 34.05
CA ALA A 392 13.95 5.18 32.59
C ALA A 392 14.48 6.55 32.10
N LEU A 393 13.99 7.65 32.69
CA LEU A 393 14.42 9.01 32.36
C LEU A 393 15.88 9.30 32.76
N GLU A 394 16.34 8.79 33.90
CA GLU A 394 17.74 8.91 34.35
C GLU A 394 18.72 8.22 33.40
N ASN A 395 18.28 7.13 32.75
CA ASN A 395 19.02 6.44 31.70
C ASN A 395 18.80 7.07 30.29
N GLY A 396 18.09 8.21 30.21
CA GLY A 396 17.85 8.97 28.99
C GLY A 396 16.77 8.39 28.06
N LEU A 397 16.06 7.35 28.48
CA LEU A 397 15.04 6.67 27.67
C LEU A 397 13.74 7.49 27.68
N ARG A 398 13.12 7.64 26.51
CA ARG A 398 11.89 8.41 26.33
C ARG A 398 10.70 7.56 25.97
N THR A 399 10.87 6.50 25.18
CA THR A 399 9.78 5.62 24.77
C THR A 399 10.15 4.15 24.94
N GLY A 400 9.14 3.30 25.11
CA GLY A 400 9.33 1.86 25.31
C GLY A 400 8.17 1.04 24.77
N TYR A 401 8.48 -0.18 24.32
CA TYR A 401 7.51 -1.14 23.81
C TYR A 401 7.84 -2.54 24.33
N ALA A 402 6.88 -3.16 25.02
CA ALA A 402 6.95 -4.53 25.50
C ALA A 402 6.05 -5.42 24.64
N VAL A 403 6.61 -6.51 24.10
CA VAL A 403 5.92 -7.42 23.19
C VAL A 403 6.04 -8.85 23.72
N PRO A 404 4.94 -9.61 23.84
CA PRO A 404 5.00 -10.99 24.29
C PRO A 404 5.56 -11.87 23.18
N LEU A 405 6.48 -12.76 23.53
CA LEU A 405 6.98 -13.82 22.66
C LEU A 405 6.05 -15.02 22.82
N GLN A 406 4.99 -15.10 22.02
CA GLN A 406 3.96 -16.12 22.19
C GLN A 406 3.67 -16.90 20.91
N TYR A 407 3.24 -18.15 21.07
CA TYR A 407 2.77 -18.98 19.97
C TYR A 407 1.62 -19.89 20.42
N ASN A 408 0.50 -19.87 19.71
CA ASN A 408 -0.72 -20.61 20.05
C ASN A 408 -1.17 -20.46 21.53
N GLY A 409 -1.04 -19.25 22.08
CA GLY A 409 -1.42 -18.94 23.46
C GLY A 409 -0.40 -19.35 24.54
N ILE A 410 0.75 -19.93 24.16
CA ILE A 410 1.86 -20.20 25.06
C ILE A 410 2.83 -19.03 25.02
N SER A 411 3.07 -18.39 26.17
CA SER A 411 4.06 -17.32 26.32
C SER A 411 5.43 -17.91 26.66
N TYR A 412 6.42 -17.58 25.84
CA TYR A 412 7.83 -17.95 26.01
C TYR A 412 8.64 -16.85 26.68
N GLY A 413 8.09 -15.65 26.85
CA GLY A 413 8.79 -14.52 27.46
C GLY A 413 8.31 -13.18 26.91
N ILE A 414 9.06 -12.13 27.19
CA ILE A 414 8.78 -10.76 26.75
C ILE A 414 10.02 -10.21 26.06
N LEU A 415 9.80 -9.57 24.91
CA LEU A 415 10.77 -8.74 24.22
C LEU A 415 10.49 -7.28 24.58
N GLY A 416 11.43 -6.63 25.28
CA GLY A 416 11.35 -5.21 25.59
C GLY A 416 12.33 -4.41 24.75
N VAL A 417 11.84 -3.30 24.17
CA VAL A 417 12.60 -2.39 23.32
C VAL A 417 12.39 -0.95 23.79
N TYR A 418 13.47 -0.18 23.90
CA TYR A 418 13.42 1.23 24.32
C TYR A 418 14.23 2.12 23.38
N HIS A 419 13.81 3.39 23.34
CA HIS A 419 14.46 4.40 22.51
C HIS A 419 14.48 5.78 23.19
N ARG A 420 15.51 6.58 22.91
CA ARG A 420 15.71 7.95 23.44
C ARG A 420 14.91 9.04 22.69
N ASP A 421 14.56 8.79 21.44
CA ASP A 421 13.65 9.59 20.59
C ASP A 421 12.22 9.02 20.60
N THR A 422 11.22 9.85 20.94
CA THR A 422 9.79 9.52 21.00
C THR A 422 9.17 9.17 19.64
N HIS A 423 9.81 9.51 18.52
CA HIS A 423 9.25 9.30 17.17
C HIS A 423 9.70 8.00 16.50
N GLN A 424 10.69 7.29 17.05
CA GLN A 424 11.22 6.07 16.44
C GLN A 424 10.26 4.89 16.55
N LEU A 425 9.60 4.69 17.70
CA LEU A 425 8.61 3.61 17.90
C LEU A 425 7.21 4.00 17.35
N ASN A 426 7.16 4.40 16.09
CA ASN A 426 5.92 4.76 15.40
C ASN A 426 5.02 3.52 15.12
N VAL A 427 3.87 3.72 14.45
CA VAL A 427 2.91 2.64 14.16
C VAL A 427 3.53 1.53 13.29
N SER A 428 4.31 1.89 12.28
CA SER A 428 5.00 0.93 11.42
C SER A 428 6.02 0.12 12.20
N GLU A 429 6.84 0.79 13.02
CA GLU A 429 7.89 0.14 13.80
C GLU A 429 7.33 -0.84 14.83
N ARG A 430 6.24 -0.48 15.52
CA ARG A 430 5.55 -1.36 16.47
C ARG A 430 4.91 -2.57 15.77
N SER A 431 4.43 -2.40 14.54
CA SER A 431 3.92 -3.51 13.74
C SER A 431 5.05 -4.45 13.32
N LEU A 432 6.21 -3.91 12.96
CA LEU A 432 7.40 -4.67 12.61
C LEU A 432 7.92 -5.49 13.80
N LEU A 433 8.06 -4.87 14.97
CA LEU A 433 8.47 -5.54 16.20
C LEU A 433 7.52 -6.67 16.62
N ARG A 434 6.21 -6.51 16.36
CA ARG A 434 5.22 -7.57 16.58
C ARG A 434 5.44 -8.76 15.65
N GLU A 435 5.66 -8.53 14.35
CA GLU A 435 5.96 -9.62 13.40
C GLU A 435 7.25 -10.37 13.79
N VAL A 436 8.27 -9.65 14.27
CA VAL A 436 9.48 -10.26 14.82
C VAL A 436 9.16 -11.10 16.04
N ALA A 437 8.43 -10.56 17.01
CA ALA A 437 8.05 -11.29 18.22
C ALA A 437 7.28 -12.57 17.91
N ASP A 438 6.35 -12.54 16.95
CA ASP A 438 5.61 -13.72 16.47
C ASP A 438 6.56 -14.75 15.83
N THR A 439 7.49 -14.30 15.00
CA THR A 439 8.49 -15.17 14.34
C THR A 439 9.42 -15.82 15.38
N VAL A 440 9.82 -15.07 16.39
CA VAL A 440 10.67 -15.55 17.49
C VAL A 440 9.90 -16.50 18.40
N GLY A 441 8.65 -16.18 18.75
CA GLY A 441 7.76 -17.06 19.50
C GLY A 441 7.57 -18.42 18.80
N PHE A 442 7.36 -18.41 17.48
CA PHE A 442 7.33 -19.64 16.68
C PHE A 442 8.65 -20.41 16.73
N ALA A 443 9.79 -19.74 16.57
CA ALA A 443 11.10 -20.38 16.61
C ALA A 443 11.40 -21.00 17.99
N LEU A 444 11.12 -20.26 19.06
CA LEU A 444 11.24 -20.74 20.45
C LEU A 444 10.34 -21.95 20.69
N HIS A 445 9.07 -21.90 20.27
CA HIS A 445 8.15 -23.03 20.35
C HIS A 445 8.69 -24.25 19.61
N HIS A 446 9.18 -24.07 18.39
CA HIS A 446 9.72 -25.16 17.59
C HIS A 446 10.97 -25.76 18.23
N THR A 447 11.90 -24.94 18.72
CA THR A 447 13.12 -25.39 19.41
C THR A 447 12.79 -26.10 20.73
N GLU A 448 11.89 -25.56 21.56
CA GLU A 448 11.48 -26.22 22.80
C GLU A 448 10.69 -27.51 22.55
N THR A 449 9.85 -27.56 21.51
CA THR A 449 9.15 -28.79 21.12
C THR A 449 10.15 -29.83 20.63
N GLN A 450 11.14 -29.45 19.82
CA GLN A 450 12.22 -30.34 19.41
C GLN A 450 13.09 -30.79 20.57
N GLN A 451 13.38 -29.92 21.54
CA GLN A 451 14.12 -30.25 22.76
C GLN A 451 13.31 -31.20 23.67
N THR A 452 12.01 -30.99 23.80
CA THR A 452 11.08 -31.92 24.48
C THR A 452 11.05 -33.27 23.78
N LEU A 453 11.17 -33.28 22.44
CA LEU A 453 11.27 -34.49 21.64
C LEU A 453 12.66 -35.16 21.68
N THR A 454 13.70 -34.49 22.19
CA THR A 454 15.09 -35.01 22.26
C THR A 454 15.61 -35.21 23.68
N ASN A 455 14.90 -34.73 24.72
CA ASN A 455 15.27 -34.95 26.12
C ASN A 455 15.14 -36.45 26.47
N PRO A 456 16.21 -37.11 26.98
CA PRO A 456 16.27 -38.57 27.05
C PRO A 456 15.37 -39.22 28.11
N ASN A 457 14.82 -38.45 29.05
CA ASN A 457 13.96 -38.94 30.13
C ASN A 457 12.62 -38.22 30.12
N ARG A 458 11.52 -38.98 30.19
CA ARG A 458 10.18 -38.45 30.41
C ARG A 458 9.73 -38.76 31.83
N VAL A 459 9.02 -37.83 32.44
CA VAL A 459 8.37 -38.07 33.74
C VAL A 459 6.94 -38.49 33.45
N VAL A 460 6.64 -39.77 33.67
CA VAL A 460 5.27 -40.29 33.58
C VAL A 460 4.67 -40.21 34.97
N VAL A 461 3.53 -39.54 35.09
CA VAL A 461 2.82 -39.32 36.34
C VAL A 461 1.45 -39.98 36.25
N THR A 462 1.09 -40.76 37.26
CA THR A 462 -0.26 -41.27 37.44
C THR A 462 -0.85 -40.58 38.66
N THR A 463 -1.97 -39.90 38.46
CA THR A 463 -2.64 -39.11 39.50
C THR A 463 -4.12 -39.49 39.54
N ASP A 464 -4.67 -39.63 40.73
CA ASP A 464 -6.09 -39.83 40.96
C ASP A 464 -6.68 -38.51 41.45
N ILE A 465 -7.75 -38.06 40.79
CA ILE A 465 -8.55 -36.90 41.17
C ILE A 465 -9.91 -37.36 41.68
N ASP A 466 -10.50 -36.59 42.59
CA ASP A 466 -11.83 -36.89 43.07
C ASP A 466 -12.94 -36.62 42.06
N ALA A 467 -14.10 -37.15 42.44
CA ALA A 467 -15.36 -37.13 41.72
C ALA A 467 -15.95 -35.73 41.46
N GLN A 468 -15.62 -34.73 42.28
CA GLN A 468 -16.37 -33.47 42.31
C GLN A 468 -15.85 -32.50 41.25
N GLY A 469 -16.76 -31.94 40.43
CA GLY A 469 -16.43 -30.92 39.44
C GLY A 469 -16.09 -31.45 38.04
N TYR A 470 -16.00 -32.77 37.83
CA TYR A 470 -15.82 -33.35 36.50
C TYR A 470 -17.12 -33.96 35.93
N TYR A 471 -17.62 -33.40 34.83
CA TYR A 471 -18.94 -33.79 34.27
C TYR A 471 -19.07 -35.28 33.90
N LEU A 472 -17.99 -35.95 33.46
CA LEU A 472 -18.04 -37.39 33.15
C LEU A 472 -18.32 -38.24 34.39
N PHE A 473 -17.93 -37.75 35.57
CA PHE A 473 -18.26 -38.39 36.83
C PHE A 473 -19.76 -38.28 37.12
N ASP A 474 -20.34 -37.08 36.95
CA ASP A 474 -21.78 -36.86 37.14
C ASP A 474 -22.62 -37.75 36.23
N ILE A 475 -22.20 -37.88 34.96
CA ILE A 475 -22.82 -38.79 33.99
C ILE A 475 -22.75 -40.25 34.45
N LEU A 476 -21.61 -40.71 34.99
CA LEU A 476 -21.49 -42.08 35.51
C LEU A 476 -22.34 -42.31 36.76
N ARG A 477 -22.39 -41.34 37.68
CA ARG A 477 -23.12 -41.47 38.95
C ARG A 477 -24.63 -41.53 38.75
N GLU A 478 -25.19 -40.77 37.82
CA GLU A 478 -26.64 -40.76 37.55
C GLU A 478 -27.13 -42.07 36.91
N GLN A 479 -26.22 -42.87 36.35
CA GLN A 479 -26.51 -43.97 35.43
C GLN A 479 -26.07 -45.34 35.96
N CYS A 480 -25.00 -45.41 36.75
CA CYS A 480 -24.36 -46.68 37.11
C CYS A 480 -24.50 -46.98 38.60
N THR A 481 -25.43 -47.87 38.97
CA THR A 481 -25.41 -48.52 40.29
C THR A 481 -24.36 -49.63 40.39
N ASP A 482 -23.83 -50.09 39.25
CA ASP A 482 -22.73 -51.04 39.17
C ASP A 482 -21.38 -50.32 39.22
N THR A 483 -20.48 -50.83 40.07
CA THR A 483 -19.15 -50.26 40.35
C THR A 483 -18.11 -50.57 39.27
N ASP A 484 -18.44 -51.39 38.27
CA ASP A 484 -17.50 -51.90 37.27
C ASP A 484 -17.48 -51.13 35.94
N ILE A 485 -18.27 -50.05 35.80
CA ILE A 485 -18.33 -49.26 34.56
C ILE A 485 -17.24 -48.18 34.57
N ALA A 486 -16.35 -48.23 33.58
CA ALA A 486 -15.29 -47.26 33.37
C ALA A 486 -15.41 -46.57 32.00
N LEU A 487 -15.23 -45.26 32.00
CA LEU A 487 -15.09 -44.44 30.79
C LEU A 487 -13.63 -44.21 30.48
N GLN A 488 -13.25 -44.38 29.22
CA GLN A 488 -11.91 -44.06 28.74
C GLN A 488 -11.97 -42.87 27.79
N VAL A 489 -11.31 -41.77 28.18
CA VAL A 489 -11.15 -40.59 27.32
C VAL A 489 -9.99 -40.84 26.37
N THR A 490 -10.28 -40.81 25.07
CA THR A 490 -9.32 -41.09 23.99
C THR A 490 -8.76 -39.81 23.38
N GLY A 491 -9.42 -38.66 23.57
CA GLY A 491 -8.90 -37.38 23.12
C GLY A 491 -9.66 -36.18 23.67
N THR A 492 -8.97 -35.05 23.82
CA THR A 492 -9.56 -33.75 24.18
C THR A 492 -8.95 -32.66 23.30
N GLN A 493 -9.79 -31.91 22.60
CA GLN A 493 -9.40 -30.81 21.72
C GLN A 493 -10.09 -29.51 22.17
N LEU A 494 -9.42 -28.37 21.98
CA LEU A 494 -10.04 -27.07 22.19
C LEU A 494 -10.79 -26.69 20.91
N THR A 495 -12.07 -26.34 21.03
CA THR A 495 -12.92 -26.03 19.87
C THR A 495 -13.10 -24.53 19.69
N ASP A 496 -13.19 -23.78 20.78
CA ASP A 496 -13.32 -22.32 20.78
C ASP A 496 -12.61 -21.73 22.00
N SER A 497 -11.57 -20.93 21.76
CA SER A 497 -10.78 -20.27 22.80
C SER A 497 -11.51 -19.10 23.46
N ALA A 498 -12.50 -18.49 22.80
CA ALA A 498 -13.27 -17.38 23.36
C ALA A 498 -14.42 -17.85 24.26
N ALA A 499 -14.96 -19.04 23.98
CA ALA A 499 -16.08 -19.62 24.73
C ALA A 499 -15.67 -20.69 25.77
N GLU A 500 -14.35 -20.96 25.92
CA GLU A 500 -13.79 -22.02 26.77
C GLU A 500 -14.49 -23.37 26.58
N THR A 501 -14.67 -23.77 25.31
CA THR A 501 -15.32 -25.06 24.99
C THR A 501 -14.31 -26.10 24.52
N HIS A 502 -14.47 -27.31 25.05
CA HIS A 502 -13.62 -28.45 24.76
C HIS A 502 -14.44 -29.56 24.11
N MET A 503 -13.89 -30.19 23.08
CA MET A 503 -14.43 -31.39 22.47
C MET A 503 -13.68 -32.60 22.99
N GLN A 504 -14.38 -33.48 23.70
CA GLN A 504 -13.84 -34.73 24.23
C GLN A 504 -14.39 -35.93 23.46
N TYR A 505 -13.52 -36.93 23.30
CA TYR A 505 -13.86 -38.24 22.77
C TYR A 505 -13.69 -39.26 23.88
N PHE A 506 -14.72 -40.07 24.13
CA PHE A 506 -14.63 -41.16 25.09
C PHE A 506 -15.41 -42.39 24.64
N SER A 507 -15.03 -43.54 25.18
CA SER A 507 -15.71 -44.82 24.98
C SER A 507 -15.88 -45.53 26.31
N PHE A 508 -16.90 -46.37 26.41
CA PHE A 508 -17.08 -47.27 27.56
C PHE A 508 -16.12 -48.45 27.44
N ALA A 509 -15.42 -48.77 28.53
CA ALA A 509 -14.44 -49.86 28.56
C ALA A 509 -15.07 -51.25 28.47
N CYS A 510 -16.36 -51.38 28.81
CA CYS A 510 -17.15 -52.59 28.66
C CYS A 510 -18.37 -52.30 27.77
N PRO A 511 -18.70 -53.14 26.78
CA PRO A 511 -19.94 -53.01 26.03
C PRO A 511 -21.12 -53.31 26.95
N THR A 512 -21.80 -52.28 27.42
CA THR A 512 -23.04 -52.41 28.17
C THR A 512 -24.24 -52.27 27.25
N ASP A 513 -25.33 -53.01 27.52
CA ASP A 513 -26.64 -52.86 26.84
C ASP A 513 -27.34 -51.52 27.19
N THR A 514 -26.64 -50.57 27.83
CA THR A 514 -27.15 -49.30 28.39
C THR A 514 -26.83 -48.06 27.53
N ASP A 515 -26.75 -48.22 26.21
CA ASP A 515 -26.54 -47.09 25.29
C ASP A 515 -27.64 -46.02 25.37
N SER A 516 -28.90 -46.41 25.67
CA SER A 516 -30.02 -45.46 25.75
C SER A 516 -30.00 -44.60 27.02
N GLU A 517 -29.52 -45.15 28.12
CA GLU A 517 -29.53 -44.45 29.41
C GLU A 517 -28.38 -43.43 29.44
N CYS A 518 -27.18 -43.82 28.99
CA CYS A 518 -26.01 -42.93 28.90
C CYS A 518 -26.27 -41.71 28.01
N VAL A 519 -26.96 -41.92 26.89
CA VAL A 519 -27.40 -40.85 25.99
C VAL A 519 -28.28 -39.82 26.72
N ALA A 520 -29.21 -40.29 27.58
CA ALA A 520 -30.08 -39.39 28.34
C ALA A 520 -29.31 -38.56 29.38
N ALA A 521 -28.29 -39.14 30.05
CA ALA A 521 -27.44 -38.39 30.97
C ALA A 521 -26.57 -37.35 30.24
N ILE A 522 -25.98 -37.70 29.10
CA ILE A 522 -25.20 -36.73 28.30
C ILE A 522 -26.07 -35.56 27.86
N ASP A 523 -27.31 -35.84 27.42
CA ASP A 523 -28.24 -34.82 26.94
C ASP A 523 -28.76 -33.90 28.06
N ALA A 524 -28.92 -34.43 29.27
CA ALA A 524 -29.42 -33.68 30.43
C ALA A 524 -28.34 -32.87 31.16
N HIS A 525 -27.04 -33.15 30.94
CA HIS A 525 -25.97 -32.58 31.74
C HIS A 525 -25.70 -31.09 31.39
N PRO A 526 -25.69 -30.16 32.37
CA PRO A 526 -25.62 -28.72 32.12
C PRO A 526 -24.32 -28.24 31.44
N SER A 527 -23.22 -28.96 31.66
CA SER A 527 -21.92 -28.66 31.02
C SER A 527 -21.85 -29.10 29.55
N VAL A 528 -22.76 -29.94 29.07
CA VAL A 528 -22.76 -30.44 27.68
C VAL A 528 -23.47 -29.44 26.77
N ARG A 529 -22.80 -29.05 25.69
CA ARG A 529 -23.34 -28.11 24.68
C ARG A 529 -23.88 -28.82 23.45
N SER A 530 -23.20 -29.87 23.03
CA SER A 530 -23.60 -30.73 21.94
C SER A 530 -22.86 -32.05 22.03
N TRP A 531 -23.43 -33.11 21.46
CA TRP A 531 -22.77 -34.41 21.40
C TRP A 531 -23.21 -35.18 20.16
N ASN A 532 -22.39 -36.15 19.76
CA ASN A 532 -22.68 -37.07 18.66
C ASN A 532 -22.02 -38.43 18.93
N ILE A 533 -22.57 -39.48 18.34
CA ILE A 533 -21.97 -40.82 18.34
C ILE A 533 -21.24 -41.01 17.02
N LEU A 534 -19.99 -41.45 17.12
CA LEU A 534 -19.22 -41.86 15.97
C LEU A 534 -19.42 -43.37 15.75
N ASP A 535 -19.67 -43.75 14.49
CA ASP A 535 -19.72 -45.15 14.06
C ASP A 535 -18.29 -45.73 14.02
N SER A 536 -17.73 -45.93 15.21
CA SER A 536 -16.41 -46.52 15.46
C SER A 536 -16.54 -47.78 16.31
N SER A 537 -15.53 -48.66 16.25
CA SER A 537 -15.43 -49.84 17.13
C SER A 537 -14.17 -49.68 17.99
N PRO A 538 -14.27 -49.42 19.31
CA PRO A 538 -15.50 -49.32 20.12
C PRO A 538 -16.31 -48.05 19.84
N ARG A 539 -17.60 -48.09 20.20
CA ARG A 539 -18.54 -46.97 20.05
C ARG A 539 -18.01 -45.75 20.79
N THR A 540 -17.70 -44.68 20.06
CA THR A 540 -17.08 -43.47 20.61
C THR A 540 -18.08 -42.33 20.64
N TYR A 541 -18.14 -41.66 21.78
CA TYR A 541 -18.97 -40.48 22.01
C TYR A 541 -18.09 -39.24 21.85
N GLN A 542 -18.51 -38.33 20.98
CA GLN A 542 -17.92 -37.01 20.82
C GLN A 542 -18.81 -36.01 21.54
N VAL A 543 -18.28 -35.35 22.57
CA VAL A 543 -19.04 -34.41 23.40
C VAL A 543 -18.33 -33.07 23.45
N THR A 544 -19.06 -31.99 23.18
CA THR A 544 -18.60 -30.62 23.39
C THR A 544 -19.08 -30.15 24.75
N VAL A 545 -18.14 -29.81 25.62
CA VAL A 545 -18.41 -29.34 26.98
C VAL A 545 -17.94 -27.91 27.19
N ALA A 546 -18.67 -27.18 28.03
CA ALA A 546 -18.27 -25.87 28.52
C ALA A 546 -17.49 -25.98 29.82
N GLY A 547 -16.44 -25.18 29.94
CA GLY A 547 -15.52 -25.22 31.07
C GLY A 547 -14.31 -26.12 30.79
N HIS A 548 -13.45 -26.21 31.79
CA HIS A 548 -12.19 -26.92 31.70
C HIS A 548 -12.34 -28.38 32.14
N THR A 549 -11.63 -29.26 31.45
CA THR A 549 -11.49 -30.68 31.79
C THR A 549 -10.12 -30.94 32.41
N PRO A 550 -9.90 -32.05 33.13
CA PRO A 550 -8.58 -32.35 33.71
C PRO A 550 -7.47 -32.35 32.67
N GLU A 551 -7.76 -32.83 31.46
CA GLU A 551 -6.83 -32.86 30.34
C GLU A 551 -6.52 -31.46 29.82
N SER A 552 -7.50 -30.56 29.80
CA SER A 552 -7.27 -29.16 29.42
C SER A 552 -6.39 -28.43 30.44
N HIS A 553 -6.59 -28.69 31.74
CA HIS A 553 -5.77 -28.14 32.82
C HIS A 553 -4.33 -28.60 32.71
N LEU A 554 -4.11 -29.90 32.52
CA LEU A 554 -2.77 -30.46 32.34
C LEU A 554 -2.10 -29.96 31.05
N ARG A 555 -2.84 -29.85 29.96
CA ARG A 555 -2.29 -29.33 28.70
C ARG A 555 -1.87 -27.86 28.81
N SER A 556 -2.54 -27.06 29.64
CA SER A 556 -2.20 -25.64 29.85
C SER A 556 -0.79 -25.43 30.45
N VAL A 557 -0.24 -26.44 31.11
CA VAL A 557 1.12 -26.44 31.67
C VAL A 557 2.11 -27.29 30.87
N GLY A 558 1.74 -27.67 29.64
CA GLY A 558 2.60 -28.46 28.75
C GLY A 558 2.66 -29.96 29.07
N ALA A 559 1.73 -30.49 29.86
CA ALA A 559 1.64 -31.93 30.09
C ALA A 559 0.90 -32.63 28.94
N LEU A 560 1.41 -33.79 28.53
CA LEU A 560 0.77 -34.64 27.54
C LEU A 560 -0.03 -35.74 28.23
N VAL A 561 -1.36 -35.63 28.22
CA VAL A 561 -2.22 -36.70 28.75
C VAL A 561 -2.19 -37.91 27.83
N ARG A 562 -1.89 -39.08 28.39
CA ARG A 562 -1.88 -40.38 27.71
C ARG A 562 -3.22 -41.07 27.78
N SER A 563 -3.85 -41.01 28.94
CA SER A 563 -5.15 -41.61 29.18
C SER A 563 -5.81 -40.99 30.40
N THR A 564 -7.11 -40.79 30.31
CA THR A 564 -7.97 -40.54 31.47
C THR A 564 -8.98 -41.66 31.55
N THR A 565 -9.06 -42.29 32.72
CA THR A 565 -10.05 -43.31 33.02
C THR A 565 -10.95 -42.78 34.14
N VAL A 566 -12.25 -42.70 33.89
CA VAL A 566 -13.23 -42.20 34.85
C VAL A 566 -14.07 -43.38 35.34
N THR A 567 -14.26 -43.46 36.65
CA THR A 567 -15.04 -44.49 37.34
C THR A 567 -16.03 -43.82 38.31
N SER A 568 -16.88 -44.62 38.96
CA SER A 568 -17.79 -44.13 40.00
C SER A 568 -17.11 -43.70 41.30
N GLU A 569 -15.80 -43.96 41.47
CA GLU A 569 -15.02 -43.53 42.63
C GLU A 569 -14.14 -42.29 42.36
N GLY A 570 -13.88 -41.96 41.10
CA GLY A 570 -13.03 -40.83 40.70
C GLY A 570 -12.42 -41.03 39.31
N ALA A 571 -11.44 -40.19 38.97
CA ALA A 571 -10.72 -40.29 37.69
C ALA A 571 -9.22 -40.49 37.89
N THR A 572 -8.67 -41.50 37.20
CA THR A 572 -7.23 -41.73 37.11
C THR A 572 -6.70 -41.14 35.81
N ILE A 573 -5.73 -40.24 35.93
CA ILE A 573 -5.10 -39.57 34.79
C ILE A 573 -3.64 -39.99 34.72
N VAL A 574 -3.23 -40.45 33.54
CA VAL A 574 -1.82 -40.72 33.22
C VAL A 574 -1.34 -39.64 32.26
N PHE A 575 -0.33 -38.88 32.66
CA PHE A 575 0.22 -37.81 31.84
C PHE A 575 1.75 -37.79 31.87
N GLU A 576 2.33 -37.20 30.84
CA GLU A 576 3.78 -37.06 30.67
C GLU A 576 4.20 -35.61 30.78
N LEU A 577 5.34 -35.39 31.41
CA LEU A 577 5.99 -34.09 31.53
C LEU A 577 7.39 -34.14 30.93
N ALA A 578 7.82 -32.98 30.41
CA ALA A 578 9.14 -32.77 29.82
C ALA A 578 10.27 -32.89 30.86
N SER A 579 10.01 -32.50 32.10
CA SER A 579 10.96 -32.58 33.22
C SER A 579 10.22 -32.74 34.54
N ARG A 580 10.96 -33.13 35.58
CA ARG A 580 10.41 -33.21 36.95
C ARG A 580 10.12 -31.85 37.56
N GLU A 581 10.74 -30.79 37.05
CA GLU A 581 10.51 -29.41 37.51
C GLU A 581 9.07 -28.97 37.21
N ASN A 582 8.51 -29.41 36.08
CA ASN A 582 7.13 -29.10 35.69
C ASN A 582 6.08 -29.89 36.47
N LEU A 583 6.49 -30.85 37.30
CA LEU A 583 5.55 -31.70 38.07
C LEU A 583 4.71 -30.87 39.02
N GLN A 584 5.34 -29.95 39.75
CA GLN A 584 4.65 -29.19 40.78
C GLN A 584 3.57 -28.29 40.16
N SER A 585 3.90 -27.56 39.09
CA SER A 585 2.95 -26.74 38.33
C SER A 585 1.76 -27.55 37.79
N ALA A 586 2.01 -28.78 37.33
CA ALA A 586 0.93 -29.65 36.83
C ALA A 586 0.00 -30.14 37.93
N LEU A 587 0.55 -30.50 39.09
CA LEU A 587 -0.25 -30.93 40.23
C LEU A 587 -1.03 -29.78 40.85
N ASP A 588 -0.41 -28.59 40.94
CA ASP A 588 -1.08 -27.41 41.49
C ASP A 588 -2.23 -26.96 40.58
N ARG A 589 -2.05 -27.02 39.26
CA ARG A 589 -3.13 -26.74 38.31
C ARG A 589 -4.32 -27.69 38.44
N LEU A 590 -4.08 -28.96 38.78
CA LEU A 590 -5.16 -29.90 39.09
C LEU A 590 -5.79 -29.60 40.46
N ARG A 591 -5.01 -29.24 41.48
CA ARG A 591 -5.50 -28.93 42.83
C ARG A 591 -6.31 -27.64 42.90
N ASP A 592 -6.01 -26.68 42.03
CA ASP A 592 -6.83 -25.46 41.89
C ASP A 592 -8.22 -25.77 41.34
N ALA A 593 -8.35 -26.85 40.56
CA ALA A 593 -9.59 -27.24 39.88
C ALA A 593 -10.38 -28.34 40.60
N TYR A 594 -9.69 -29.21 41.36
CA TYR A 594 -10.24 -30.39 42.01
C TYR A 594 -9.76 -30.46 43.46
N ASP A 595 -10.68 -30.72 44.39
CA ASP A 595 -10.42 -30.64 45.83
C ASP A 595 -9.37 -31.68 46.29
N THR A 596 -9.43 -32.89 45.73
CA THR A 596 -8.52 -33.99 46.09
C THR A 596 -7.71 -34.44 44.88
N VAL A 597 -6.39 -34.26 44.95
CA VAL A 597 -5.44 -34.73 43.93
C VAL A 597 -4.35 -35.56 44.60
N THR A 598 -4.34 -36.86 44.32
CA THR A 598 -3.36 -37.80 44.88
C THR A 598 -2.47 -38.39 43.82
N VAL A 599 -1.15 -38.32 44.04
CA VAL A 599 -0.18 -38.88 43.10
C VAL A 599 0.03 -40.36 43.43
N ARG A 600 -0.35 -41.22 42.48
CA ARG A 600 -0.25 -42.67 42.61
C ARG A 600 1.16 -43.17 42.29
N SER A 601 1.76 -42.63 41.23
CA SER A 601 3.13 -42.97 40.87
C SER A 601 3.78 -41.84 40.07
N ILE A 602 5.10 -41.71 40.26
CA ILE A 602 5.96 -40.87 39.42
C ILE A 602 7.08 -41.78 38.95
N THR A 603 7.11 -42.05 37.65
CA THR A 603 8.14 -42.90 37.05
C THR A 603 8.93 -42.07 36.06
N GLU A 604 10.21 -41.87 36.37
CA GLU A 604 11.19 -41.40 35.40
C GLU A 604 11.54 -42.58 34.50
N GLN A 605 11.03 -42.55 33.28
CA GLN A 605 11.37 -43.55 32.28
C GLN A 605 12.40 -42.95 31.34
N PRO A 606 13.57 -43.59 31.13
CA PRO A 606 14.32 -43.34 29.92
C PRO A 606 13.34 -43.59 28.78
N ARG A 607 13.28 -42.68 27.80
CA ARG A 607 12.45 -42.91 26.64
C ARG A 607 12.92 -44.24 26.06
N SER A 608 12.15 -45.32 26.24
CA SER A 608 12.29 -46.49 25.38
C SER A 608 12.31 -45.88 24.00
N LYS A 609 13.30 -46.23 23.19
CA LYS A 609 13.17 -46.01 21.75
C LYS A 609 11.91 -46.77 21.40
N THR A 610 10.74 -46.14 21.47
CA THR A 610 9.70 -46.38 20.51
C THR A 610 10.44 -46.03 19.24
N THR A 611 11.01 -47.07 18.62
CA THR A 611 11.21 -47.10 17.19
C THR A 611 10.02 -46.33 16.66
N PRO A 612 10.21 -45.17 16.00
CA PRO A 612 9.07 -44.42 15.44
C PRO A 612 8.19 -45.48 14.81
N ALA A 613 6.92 -45.61 15.25
CA ALA A 613 6.04 -46.72 14.89
C ALA A 613 6.37 -47.05 13.45
N GLN A 614 7.04 -48.19 13.21
CA GLN A 614 7.86 -48.33 12.00
C GLN A 614 6.90 -48.20 10.84
N ILE A 615 6.85 -47.00 10.25
CA ILE A 615 5.81 -46.63 9.32
C ILE A 615 6.11 -47.50 8.13
N ASP A 616 5.28 -48.50 7.94
CA ASP A 616 5.48 -49.42 6.86
C ASP A 616 5.06 -48.68 5.59
N PHE A 617 6.04 -48.41 4.75
CA PHE A 617 5.82 -47.79 3.46
C PHE A 617 5.53 -48.84 2.37
N GLU A 618 5.63 -50.14 2.63
CA GLU A 618 5.23 -51.21 1.68
C GLU A 618 3.77 -51.09 1.20
N PRO A 619 2.78 -50.70 2.05
CA PRO A 619 1.41 -50.52 1.62
C PRO A 619 1.20 -49.35 0.64
N LEU A 620 2.17 -48.43 0.51
CA LEU A 620 2.11 -47.33 -0.44
C LEU A 620 2.61 -47.79 -1.81
N THR A 621 1.87 -47.44 -2.86
CA THR A 621 2.40 -47.59 -4.22
C THR A 621 3.53 -46.59 -4.46
N GLU A 622 4.43 -46.86 -5.42
CA GLU A 622 5.53 -45.93 -5.76
C GLU A 622 5.03 -44.50 -6.02
N LYS A 623 3.86 -44.36 -6.69
CA LYS A 623 3.24 -43.05 -6.97
C LYS A 623 2.68 -42.37 -5.71
N GLN A 624 2.14 -43.14 -4.77
CA GLN A 624 1.65 -42.63 -3.48
C GLN A 624 2.81 -42.17 -2.59
N ARG A 625 3.87 -42.98 -2.53
CA ARG A 625 5.11 -42.66 -1.82
C ARG A 625 5.77 -41.42 -2.40
N LEU A 626 5.94 -41.36 -3.72
CA LEU A 626 6.52 -40.21 -4.39
C LEU A 626 5.70 -38.94 -4.13
N ALA A 627 4.36 -39.01 -4.18
CA ALA A 627 3.50 -37.86 -3.93
C ALA A 627 3.68 -37.30 -2.50
N ILE A 628 3.72 -38.17 -1.47
CA ILE A 628 3.84 -37.73 -0.08
C ILE A 628 5.26 -37.26 0.28
N GLU A 629 6.30 -37.92 -0.23
CA GLU A 629 7.70 -37.47 -0.07
C GLU A 629 7.91 -36.11 -0.75
N THR A 630 7.40 -35.95 -1.98
CA THR A 630 7.52 -34.69 -2.73
C THR A 630 6.72 -33.58 -2.05
N ALA A 631 5.51 -33.86 -1.56
CA ALA A 631 4.71 -32.90 -0.81
C ALA A 631 5.43 -32.42 0.47
N TYR A 632 6.05 -33.35 1.20
CA TYR A 632 6.83 -33.03 2.39
C TYR A 632 8.05 -32.17 2.08
N HIS A 633 8.90 -32.59 1.15
CA HIS A 633 10.13 -31.86 0.83
C HIS A 633 9.89 -30.51 0.14
N GLN A 634 8.76 -30.35 -0.54
CA GLN A 634 8.38 -29.07 -1.16
C GLN A 634 7.56 -28.16 -0.24
N GLY A 635 7.38 -28.53 1.03
CA GLY A 635 6.71 -27.70 2.03
C GLY A 635 5.22 -27.50 1.76
N TYR A 636 4.55 -28.51 1.19
CA TYR A 636 3.09 -28.53 1.00
C TYR A 636 2.34 -28.52 2.33
N PHE A 637 2.92 -29.15 3.35
CA PHE A 637 2.34 -29.30 4.69
C PHE A 637 2.67 -28.14 5.63
N ASP A 638 3.56 -27.23 5.22
CA ASP A 638 3.94 -26.06 6.01
C ASP A 638 2.79 -25.04 6.11
N ARG A 639 2.76 -24.23 7.17
CA ARG A 639 1.92 -23.03 7.26
C ARG A 639 2.79 -21.78 7.49
N PRO A 640 2.81 -20.80 6.55
CA PRO A 640 2.17 -20.83 5.23
C PRO A 640 2.83 -21.85 4.28
N ARG A 641 2.06 -22.42 3.36
CA ARG A 641 2.55 -23.41 2.39
C ARG A 641 3.65 -22.81 1.52
N ARG A 642 4.80 -23.47 1.41
CA ARG A 642 5.90 -23.01 0.55
C ARG A 642 5.63 -23.25 -0.94
N ARG A 643 4.91 -24.33 -1.25
CA ARG A 643 4.44 -24.64 -2.61
C ARG A 643 3.01 -25.17 -2.61
N THR A 644 2.29 -24.84 -3.67
CA THR A 644 0.93 -25.33 -3.89
C THR A 644 0.93 -26.73 -4.52
N ALA A 645 -0.18 -27.45 -4.39
CA ALA A 645 -0.34 -28.76 -5.03
C ALA A 645 -0.18 -28.70 -6.56
N ILE A 646 -0.50 -27.55 -7.19
CA ILE A 646 -0.36 -27.34 -8.64
C ILE A 646 1.14 -27.31 -9.01
N GLU A 647 1.93 -26.48 -8.32
CA GLU A 647 3.37 -26.35 -8.54
C GLU A 647 4.11 -27.67 -8.28
N ILE A 648 3.66 -28.44 -7.29
CA ILE A 648 4.23 -29.75 -6.98
C ILE A 648 3.89 -30.75 -8.08
N ALA A 649 2.64 -30.80 -8.54
CA ALA A 649 2.22 -31.71 -9.61
C ALA A 649 2.99 -31.45 -10.92
N GLU A 650 3.20 -30.17 -11.27
CA GLU A 650 4.05 -29.77 -12.40
C GLU A 650 5.50 -30.26 -12.24
N SER A 651 6.06 -30.16 -11.03
CA SER A 651 7.46 -30.55 -10.77
C SER A 651 7.75 -32.05 -10.95
N ILE A 652 6.73 -32.90 -10.82
CA ILE A 652 6.84 -34.37 -11.01
C ILE A 652 6.14 -34.85 -12.29
N GLY A 653 5.71 -33.93 -13.17
CA GLY A 653 5.18 -34.24 -14.50
C GLY A 653 3.83 -34.95 -14.50
N ILE A 654 2.98 -34.73 -13.49
CA ILE A 654 1.63 -35.29 -13.42
C ILE A 654 0.56 -34.20 -13.31
N THR A 655 -0.71 -34.55 -13.52
CA THR A 655 -1.80 -33.59 -13.36
C THR A 655 -2.06 -33.30 -11.87
N HIS A 656 -2.54 -32.08 -11.59
CA HIS A 656 -2.93 -31.66 -10.24
C HIS A 656 -3.93 -32.63 -9.57
N THR A 657 -4.90 -33.14 -10.32
CA THR A 657 -5.90 -34.11 -9.82
C THR A 657 -5.28 -35.46 -9.48
N THR A 658 -4.35 -35.96 -10.30
CA THR A 658 -3.64 -37.22 -10.04
C THR A 658 -2.70 -37.11 -8.84
N PHE A 659 -2.03 -35.97 -8.67
CA PHE A 659 -1.21 -35.70 -7.48
C PHE A 659 -2.03 -35.73 -6.19
N LEU A 660 -3.13 -34.96 -6.13
CA LEU A 660 -4.00 -34.92 -4.94
C LEU A 660 -4.63 -36.28 -4.62
N GLN A 661 -4.99 -37.06 -5.64
CA GLN A 661 -5.53 -38.40 -5.43
C GLN A 661 -4.48 -39.34 -4.80
N HIS A 662 -3.24 -39.32 -5.30
CA HIS A 662 -2.16 -40.13 -4.73
C HIS A 662 -1.78 -39.69 -3.31
N LEU A 663 -1.75 -38.38 -3.07
CA LEU A 663 -1.45 -37.81 -1.76
C LEU A 663 -2.50 -38.21 -0.72
N ARG A 664 -3.80 -38.05 -1.04
CA ARG A 664 -4.89 -38.37 -0.11
C ARG A 664 -4.96 -39.85 0.26
N ILE A 665 -4.70 -40.74 -0.69
CA ILE A 665 -4.66 -42.19 -0.42
C ILE A 665 -3.43 -42.55 0.42
N ALA A 666 -2.29 -41.87 0.21
CA ALA A 666 -1.10 -42.05 1.04
C ALA A 666 -1.35 -41.59 2.48
N GLU A 667 -1.90 -40.40 2.67
CA GLU A 667 -2.29 -39.84 3.97
C GLU A 667 -3.28 -40.77 4.70
N GLN A 668 -4.31 -41.26 4.01
CA GLN A 668 -5.28 -42.18 4.60
C GLN A 668 -4.60 -43.46 5.13
N LYS A 669 -3.77 -44.13 4.32
CA LYS A 669 -3.08 -45.36 4.73
C LYS A 669 -2.12 -45.14 5.91
N LEU A 670 -1.44 -43.99 5.94
CA LEU A 670 -0.57 -43.62 7.05
C LEU A 670 -1.38 -43.32 8.33
N CYS A 671 -2.51 -42.61 8.21
CA CYS A 671 -3.40 -42.37 9.33
C CYS A 671 -4.01 -43.67 9.87
N GLU A 672 -4.40 -44.61 9.00
CA GLU A 672 -4.88 -45.94 9.41
C GLU A 672 -3.80 -46.71 10.19
N GLN A 673 -2.52 -46.60 9.84
CA GLN A 673 -1.44 -47.22 10.62
C GLN A 673 -1.21 -46.56 11.99
N LEU A 674 -1.43 -45.25 12.09
CA LEU A 674 -1.18 -44.48 13.31
C LEU A 674 -2.36 -44.51 14.30
N PHE A 675 -3.59 -44.62 13.79
CA PHE A 675 -4.82 -44.51 14.59
C PHE A 675 -5.75 -45.73 14.50
N GLY A 676 -5.45 -46.71 13.64
CA GLY A 676 -6.29 -47.88 13.39
C GLY A 676 -6.03 -49.10 14.29
N ASN A 677 -5.33 -48.91 15.42
CA ASN A 677 -5.12 -49.95 16.44
C ASN A 677 -5.83 -49.61 17.74
#